data_AF-A0A7C1XKR6-F1
#
_entry.id   AF-A0A7C1XKR6-F1
#
_cell.length_a   1.000
_cell.length_b   1.000
_cell.length_c   1.000
_cell.angle_alpha   90.00
_cell.angle_beta   90.00
_cell.angle_gamma   90.00
#
_symmetry.space_group_name_H-M   'P 1'
#
loop_
_entity.id
_entity.type
_entity.pdbx_description
1 polymer ?
#
loop_
_entity_poly.entity_id
_entity_poly.type
_entity_poly.pdbx_seq_one_letter_code
_entity_poly.pdbx_strand_id
1 'polypeptide(L)'
;MKNRDIYQRDPSKITLLNNGVATMTDALTIDERRTLRFEIEHFVCEGEYRRGLVRILDSYVSSQGQPEQPAAWVSGFFGSGKSHLAKMLRFLWTDYTFPEDGASARGLARLPNDVRDLLQEISTLGKRGHGLHAAAETLGAGAGDSVRFALLGIAFKSAELPESFPQARFCLWLKKNDLYDPVCAAVEAQGRDFRRELNDLYVSPLIAKALLLVDSNFAANEKEAKAALRAQFPKPKDITTDEFVNALQDTLAPNGDTPCTVIILDEVQQYIGEDTGRSYVVQEVVEACSKRFGDRLLFLGTGQTALSGTPALQRLQGRFTVNVELSDTDVETVIRRVVLAKRPDRVNDVKSALEANAGELDRHLRGTKIGPRHEDKSILIEDYPLLPVRRRFWEHILRAVDRAGTAGQLRTQLRIVYDAIRRTAGQPVGSVVPADFLFEEISANLLQSGVLLREANESILGQDNGTSDGRLKSRLCALVFLIRKLPREAGVDIGLRAAAGALADLLVEDLVKDGPALRGQIPKLLEELVAAGTLMKLDDEYSLQTRESSEWEAEFRNRQTNLVNDPARMSSKWAQLLGSSVQDAIGSVKLLHGKCKEPRKLALHFGAEPPQGTTHEIPVWIRDGWGADEKNVIADARAAGPDSSVIHVFVRKSRADALARVIAAQSAAKESLEYKGVPSTPEGIEARQGMET
;
A
#
# COMPACT_ATOMS: atom_id res chain seq x y z
N MET A 1 15.98 -21.08 -26.62
CA MET A 1 15.76 -21.33 -25.18
C MET A 1 14.62 -20.45 -24.70
N LYS A 2 13.73 -20.98 -23.87
CA LYS A 2 12.57 -20.24 -23.34
C LYS A 2 12.85 -19.71 -21.94
N ASN A 3 12.09 -18.71 -21.52
CA ASN A 3 12.18 -18.17 -20.17
C ASN A 3 11.96 -19.23 -19.09
N ARG A 4 11.06 -20.20 -19.27
CA ARG A 4 10.88 -21.29 -18.27
C ARG A 4 12.16 -22.08 -17.97
N ASP A 5 13.08 -22.18 -18.93
CA ASP A 5 14.27 -23.04 -18.83
C ASP A 5 15.34 -22.46 -17.91
N ILE A 6 15.27 -21.15 -17.61
CA ILE A 6 16.26 -20.42 -16.80
C ILE A 6 15.97 -20.50 -15.31
N TYR A 7 14.72 -20.78 -14.91
CA TYR A 7 14.32 -20.75 -13.50
C TYR A 7 14.69 -22.05 -12.80
N GLN A 8 15.10 -21.94 -11.53
CA GLN A 8 15.39 -23.09 -10.69
C GLN A 8 14.16 -23.98 -10.50
N ARG A 9 12.97 -23.38 -10.53
CA ARG A 9 11.68 -24.04 -10.45
C ARG A 9 10.84 -23.63 -11.64
N ASP A 10 10.13 -24.56 -12.24
CA ASP A 10 9.26 -24.29 -13.39
C ASP A 10 8.11 -23.36 -12.97
N PRO A 11 8.02 -22.13 -13.52
CA PRO A 11 6.96 -21.18 -13.20
C PRO A 11 5.56 -21.71 -13.49
N SER A 12 5.41 -22.69 -14.40
CA SER A 12 4.11 -23.27 -14.75
C SER A 12 3.61 -24.32 -13.76
N LYS A 13 4.46 -24.80 -12.85
CA LYS A 13 4.16 -25.86 -11.87
C LYS A 13 4.11 -25.39 -10.42
N ILE A 14 4.62 -24.19 -10.15
CA ILE A 14 4.47 -23.58 -8.83
C ILE A 14 2.97 -23.28 -8.63
N THR A 15 2.47 -23.45 -7.42
CA THR A 15 1.12 -23.02 -7.07
C THR A 15 1.25 -22.27 -5.76
N LEU A 16 0.94 -20.96 -5.76
CA LEU A 16 0.82 -20.21 -4.52
C LEU A 16 -0.44 -20.70 -3.79
N LEU A 17 -0.27 -21.71 -2.92
CA LEU A 17 -1.34 -22.18 -2.05
C LEU A 17 -1.76 -21.02 -1.13
N ASN A 18 -3.08 -20.85 -0.92
CA ASN A 18 -3.71 -19.72 -0.23
C ASN A 18 -3.50 -18.32 -0.82
N ASN A 19 -3.26 -18.19 -2.13
CA ASN A 19 -3.08 -16.89 -2.80
C ASN A 19 -1.99 -16.00 -2.16
N GLY A 20 -1.00 -16.61 -1.50
CA GLY A 20 0.08 -15.90 -0.80
C GLY A 20 -0.32 -15.24 0.53
N VAL A 21 -1.41 -15.67 1.17
CA VAL A 21 -1.80 -15.21 2.53
C VAL A 21 -1.26 -16.16 3.59
N ALA A 22 -0.42 -15.63 4.47
CA ALA A 22 -0.08 -16.32 5.72
C ALA A 22 -1.26 -16.20 6.70
N THR A 23 -2.21 -17.12 6.62
CA THR A 23 -3.28 -17.23 7.62
C THR A 23 -2.72 -17.94 8.85
N MET A 24 -2.91 -17.36 10.05
CA MET A 24 -2.65 -18.04 11.32
C MET A 24 -3.65 -19.18 11.46
N THR A 25 -3.22 -20.39 11.12
CA THR A 25 -4.02 -21.62 11.18
C THR A 25 -3.23 -22.66 11.95
N ASP A 26 -3.92 -23.52 12.69
CA ASP A 26 -3.28 -24.57 13.51
C ASP A 26 -2.87 -25.80 12.69
N ALA A 27 -3.01 -25.75 11.36
CA ALA A 27 -2.69 -26.84 10.44
C ALA A 27 -3.46 -28.14 10.76
N LEU A 28 -4.75 -28.00 11.04
CA LEU A 28 -5.64 -29.10 11.45
C LEU A 28 -6.12 -29.92 10.25
N THR A 29 -6.31 -29.27 9.11
CA THR A 29 -6.73 -29.92 7.85
C THR A 29 -5.53 -30.31 6.98
N ILE A 30 -5.74 -31.29 6.09
CA ILE A 30 -4.70 -31.73 5.13
C ILE A 30 -4.28 -30.57 4.22
N ASP A 31 -5.22 -29.73 3.78
CA ASP A 31 -4.93 -28.57 2.92
C ASP A 31 -4.14 -27.48 3.66
N GLU A 32 -4.44 -27.22 4.93
CA GLU A 32 -3.65 -26.30 5.75
C GLU A 32 -2.23 -26.83 5.97
N ARG A 33 -2.06 -28.13 6.25
CA ARG A 33 -0.74 -28.75 6.39
C ARG A 33 0.06 -28.70 5.10
N ARG A 34 -0.57 -28.96 3.95
CA ARG A 34 0.08 -28.83 2.63
C ARG A 34 0.54 -27.40 2.39
N THR A 35 -0.27 -26.41 2.76
CA THR A 35 0.08 -25.00 2.63
C THR A 35 1.24 -24.62 3.56
N LEU A 36 1.16 -25.02 4.83
CA LEU A 36 2.22 -24.78 5.80
C LEU A 36 3.55 -25.40 5.34
N ARG A 37 3.51 -26.64 4.84
CA ARG A 37 4.71 -27.32 4.33
C ARG A 37 5.35 -26.52 3.21
N PHE A 38 4.54 -26.08 2.26
CA PHE A 38 5.01 -25.24 1.17
C PHE A 38 5.65 -23.95 1.71
N GLU A 39 5.00 -23.23 2.62
CA GLU A 39 5.54 -22.01 3.22
C GLU A 39 6.90 -22.25 3.92
N ILE A 40 7.02 -23.32 4.71
CA ILE A 40 8.25 -23.67 5.44
C ILE A 40 9.39 -24.04 4.47
N GLU A 41 9.14 -24.89 3.48
CA GLU A 41 10.15 -25.29 2.47
C GLU A 41 10.64 -24.10 1.62
N HIS A 42 9.82 -23.06 1.53
CA HIS A 42 10.09 -21.85 0.75
C HIS A 42 10.45 -20.65 1.63
N PHE A 43 10.60 -20.85 2.94
CA PHE A 43 10.93 -19.79 3.87
C PHE A 43 12.36 -19.29 3.65
N VAL A 44 12.49 -17.99 3.34
CA VAL A 44 13.78 -17.32 3.15
C VAL A 44 14.12 -16.53 4.42
N CYS A 45 14.96 -17.12 5.25
CA CYS A 45 15.42 -16.50 6.49
C CYS A 45 16.73 -15.72 6.27
N GLU A 46 16.63 -14.56 5.60
CA GLU A 46 17.76 -13.64 5.36
C GLU A 46 17.34 -12.20 5.74
N GLY A 47 18.25 -11.22 5.62
CA GLY A 47 17.91 -9.80 5.83
C GLY A 47 17.30 -9.51 7.21
N GLU A 48 16.21 -8.73 7.23
CA GLU A 48 15.46 -8.41 8.45
C GLU A 48 14.70 -9.61 9.03
N TYR A 49 14.35 -10.62 8.23
CA TYR A 49 13.72 -11.84 8.76
C TYR A 49 14.69 -12.60 9.67
N ARG A 50 15.95 -12.74 9.21
CA ARG A 50 17.02 -13.32 10.04
C ARG A 50 17.29 -12.47 11.26
N ARG A 51 17.53 -11.16 11.09
CA ARG A 51 17.81 -10.25 12.22
C ARG A 51 16.67 -10.24 13.23
N GLY A 52 15.43 -10.21 12.75
CA GLY A 52 14.22 -10.24 13.55
C GLY A 52 14.11 -11.53 14.36
N LEU A 53 14.24 -12.70 13.71
CA LEU A 53 14.21 -13.99 14.42
C LEU A 53 15.35 -14.09 15.43
N VAL A 54 16.59 -13.74 15.06
CA VAL A 54 17.71 -13.73 16.01
C VAL A 54 17.39 -12.87 17.21
N ARG A 55 16.93 -11.62 17.00
CA ARG A 55 16.62 -10.69 18.09
C ARG A 55 15.52 -11.22 19.02
N ILE A 56 14.47 -11.83 18.47
CA ILE A 56 13.37 -12.40 19.25
C ILE A 56 13.84 -13.62 20.06
N LEU A 57 14.51 -14.56 19.39
CA LEU A 57 14.95 -15.81 20.00
C LEU A 57 16.07 -15.57 21.03
N ASP A 58 17.03 -14.71 20.71
CA ASP A 58 18.12 -14.31 21.62
C ASP A 58 17.57 -13.59 22.85
N SER A 59 16.57 -12.72 22.69
CA SER A 59 15.92 -12.09 23.85
C SER A 59 15.22 -13.10 24.75
N TYR A 60 14.72 -14.21 24.23
CA TYR A 60 14.13 -15.27 25.06
C TYR A 60 15.19 -16.08 25.80
N VAL A 61 16.22 -16.49 25.06
CA VAL A 61 17.34 -17.28 25.60
C VAL A 61 18.13 -16.49 26.64
N SER A 62 18.47 -15.24 26.36
CA SER A 62 19.27 -14.39 27.25
C SER A 62 18.52 -13.95 28.51
N SER A 63 17.18 -14.03 28.50
CA SER A 63 16.33 -13.70 29.65
C SER A 63 16.01 -14.90 30.53
N GLN A 64 16.54 -16.09 30.24
CA GLN A 64 16.34 -17.25 31.12
C GLN A 64 16.91 -17.00 32.52
N GLY A 65 16.13 -17.33 33.56
CA GLY A 65 16.41 -17.06 34.96
C GLY A 65 16.10 -15.63 35.42
N GLN A 66 15.61 -14.75 34.54
CA GLN A 66 15.16 -13.40 34.91
C GLN A 66 13.70 -13.43 35.40
N PRO A 67 13.29 -12.47 36.26
CA PRO A 67 11.92 -12.42 36.79
C PRO A 67 10.87 -12.07 35.73
N GLU A 68 11.27 -11.46 34.61
CA GLU A 68 10.37 -11.02 33.55
C GLU A 68 10.99 -11.32 32.19
N GLN A 69 10.14 -11.78 31.26
CA GLN A 69 10.50 -11.98 29.86
C GLN A 69 10.03 -10.78 29.00
N PRO A 70 10.95 -10.04 28.36
CA PRO A 70 10.58 -8.97 27.43
C PRO A 70 9.71 -9.46 26.27
N ALA A 71 8.63 -8.72 25.97
CA ALA A 71 7.78 -8.98 24.81
C ALA A 71 8.38 -8.38 23.53
N ALA A 72 8.05 -8.99 22.39
CA ALA A 72 8.54 -8.58 21.07
C ALA A 72 7.47 -7.94 20.20
N TRP A 73 7.83 -6.87 19.50
CA TRP A 73 6.96 -6.17 18.56
C TRP A 73 7.55 -6.21 17.15
N VAL A 74 6.79 -6.76 16.21
CA VAL A 74 7.15 -6.78 14.79
C VAL A 74 6.34 -5.71 14.06
N SER A 75 7.01 -4.67 13.60
CA SER A 75 6.43 -3.58 12.82
C SER A 75 6.85 -3.62 11.35
N GLY A 76 6.08 -2.96 10.49
CA GLY A 76 6.36 -2.81 9.07
C GLY A 76 5.08 -2.60 8.29
N PHE A 77 5.17 -1.97 7.13
CA PHE A 77 4.02 -1.65 6.29
C PHE A 77 3.20 -2.89 5.91
N PHE A 78 1.97 -2.69 5.45
CA PHE A 78 1.08 -3.80 5.13
C PHE A 78 1.68 -4.68 4.04
N GLY A 79 1.81 -5.97 4.36
CA GLY A 79 2.42 -6.94 3.49
C GLY A 79 3.94 -7.12 3.63
N SER A 80 4.68 -6.34 4.44
CA SER A 80 6.11 -6.59 4.75
C SER A 80 6.43 -8.02 5.27
N GLY A 81 5.37 -8.78 5.59
CA GLY A 81 5.37 -10.19 5.89
C GLY A 81 5.52 -10.49 7.38
N LYS A 82 5.08 -9.55 8.22
CA LYS A 82 4.97 -9.69 9.68
C LYS A 82 4.24 -10.96 10.10
N SER A 83 3.02 -11.18 9.59
CA SER A 83 2.22 -12.38 9.86
C SER A 83 2.92 -13.65 9.39
N HIS A 84 3.66 -13.57 8.28
CA HIS A 84 4.44 -14.71 7.80
C HIS A 84 5.64 -15.01 8.73
N LEU A 85 6.42 -14.00 9.13
CA LEU A 85 7.49 -14.15 10.12
C LEU A 85 6.95 -14.74 11.43
N ALA A 86 5.85 -14.21 11.92
CA ALA A 86 5.14 -14.67 13.12
C ALA A 86 4.66 -16.13 12.98
N LYS A 87 4.07 -16.50 11.84
CA LYS A 87 3.65 -17.87 11.55
C LYS A 87 4.85 -18.81 11.50
N MET A 88 5.92 -18.43 10.81
CA MET A 88 7.15 -19.23 10.74
C MET A 88 7.75 -19.41 12.13
N LEU A 89 7.82 -18.35 12.94
CA LEU A 89 8.27 -18.44 14.33
C LEU A 89 7.43 -19.46 15.12
N ARG A 90 6.11 -19.44 15.03
CA ARG A 90 5.21 -20.41 15.72
C ARG A 90 5.62 -21.86 15.45
N PHE A 91 5.75 -22.23 14.18
CA PHE A 91 6.02 -23.62 13.79
C PHE A 91 7.50 -24.01 13.95
N LEU A 92 8.41 -23.06 13.82
CA LEU A 92 9.83 -23.26 14.14
C LEU A 92 10.05 -23.37 15.65
N TRP A 93 9.26 -22.69 16.47
CA TRP A 93 9.36 -22.75 17.94
C TRP A 93 9.15 -24.16 18.45
N THR A 94 8.07 -24.83 18.03
CA THR A 94 7.74 -26.20 18.45
C THR A 94 8.41 -27.30 17.63
N ASP A 95 9.17 -26.94 16.59
CA ASP A 95 9.68 -27.85 15.56
C ASP A 95 8.58 -28.79 15.03
N TYR A 96 7.47 -28.18 14.60
CA TYR A 96 6.27 -28.91 14.20
C TYR A 96 6.60 -30.06 13.25
N THR A 97 6.12 -31.25 13.60
CA THR A 97 6.35 -32.48 12.84
C THR A 97 5.13 -32.78 11.98
N PHE A 98 5.34 -32.91 10.68
CA PHE A 98 4.28 -33.24 9.73
C PHE A 98 3.83 -34.70 9.92
N PRO A 99 2.55 -34.95 10.26
CA PRO A 99 2.05 -36.31 10.50
C PRO A 99 2.16 -37.23 9.27
N GLU A 100 2.22 -36.67 8.07
CA GLU A 100 2.23 -37.43 6.81
C GLU A 100 3.52 -38.22 6.58
N ASP A 101 4.68 -37.66 6.96
CA ASP A 101 6.00 -38.24 6.66
C ASP A 101 7.04 -38.06 7.77
N GLY A 102 6.68 -37.43 8.88
CA GLY A 102 7.58 -37.19 10.01
C GLY A 102 8.63 -36.12 9.75
N ALA A 103 8.56 -35.37 8.65
CA ALA A 103 9.46 -34.24 8.42
C ALA A 103 9.22 -33.14 9.47
N SER A 104 10.29 -32.52 9.98
CA SER A 104 10.17 -31.42 10.93
C SER A 104 10.26 -30.05 10.25
N ALA A 105 9.60 -29.06 10.83
CA ALA A 105 9.61 -27.68 10.35
C ALA A 105 11.04 -27.15 10.18
N ARG A 106 11.93 -27.39 11.15
CA ARG A 106 13.33 -26.95 11.09
C ARG A 106 14.18 -27.78 10.12
N GLY A 107 13.80 -29.03 9.84
CA GLY A 107 14.46 -29.87 8.84
C GLY A 107 14.13 -29.46 7.40
N LEU A 108 12.92 -28.93 7.18
CA LEU A 108 12.48 -28.42 5.87
C LEU A 108 12.93 -26.98 5.61
N ALA A 109 12.97 -26.13 6.64
CA ALA A 109 13.36 -24.73 6.52
C ALA A 109 14.87 -24.55 6.28
N ARG A 110 15.23 -23.66 5.35
CA ARG A 110 16.63 -23.26 5.12
C ARG A 110 17.03 -22.15 6.09
N LEU A 111 17.39 -22.54 7.31
CA LEU A 111 17.75 -21.61 8.38
C LEU A 111 19.27 -21.33 8.42
N PRO A 112 19.69 -20.06 8.58
CA PRO A 112 21.04 -19.68 8.98
C PRO A 112 21.47 -20.32 10.31
N ASN A 113 22.78 -20.47 10.52
CA ASN A 113 23.31 -21.15 11.70
C ASN A 113 22.94 -20.45 13.01
N ASP A 114 23.01 -19.11 13.08
CA ASP A 114 22.65 -18.35 14.28
C ASP A 114 21.18 -18.53 14.70
N VAL A 115 20.26 -18.58 13.74
CA VAL A 115 18.84 -18.89 14.03
C VAL A 115 18.68 -20.35 14.46
N ARG A 116 19.37 -21.28 13.79
CA ARG A 116 19.30 -22.71 14.12
C ARG A 116 19.81 -22.99 15.53
N ASP A 117 20.91 -22.35 15.92
CA ASP A 117 21.56 -22.53 17.22
C ASP A 117 20.64 -22.03 18.36
N LEU A 118 20.01 -20.86 18.20
CA LEU A 118 19.03 -20.34 19.17
C LEU A 118 17.79 -21.23 19.30
N LEU A 119 17.25 -21.76 18.19
CA LEU A 119 16.12 -22.70 18.24
C LEU A 119 16.50 -24.03 18.92
N GLN A 120 17.75 -24.48 18.73
CA GLN A 120 18.29 -25.65 19.40
C GLN A 120 18.45 -25.42 20.91
N GLU A 121 18.84 -24.21 21.31
CA GLU A 121 18.91 -23.81 22.71
C GLU A 121 17.53 -23.76 23.37
N ILE A 122 16.54 -23.17 22.71
CA ILE A 122 15.13 -23.20 23.15
C ILE A 122 14.65 -24.64 23.34
N SER A 123 15.02 -25.55 22.44
CA SER A 123 14.67 -26.97 22.59
C SER A 123 15.33 -27.62 23.80
N THR A 124 16.54 -27.18 24.14
CA THR A 124 17.25 -27.63 25.34
C THR A 124 16.58 -27.10 26.61
N LEU A 125 16.10 -25.85 26.60
CA LEU A 125 15.29 -25.27 27.67
C LEU A 125 13.95 -25.97 27.82
N GLY A 126 13.26 -26.26 26.71
CA GLY A 126 12.01 -27.01 26.69
C GLY A 126 12.15 -28.41 27.26
N LYS A 127 13.23 -29.14 26.93
CA LYS A 127 13.51 -30.46 27.54
C LYS A 127 13.71 -30.39 29.06
N ARG A 128 14.18 -29.25 29.59
CA ARG A 128 14.29 -29.00 31.04
C ARG A 128 12.99 -28.50 31.67
N GLY A 129 12.09 -27.92 30.87
CA GLY A 129 10.89 -27.19 31.30
C GLY A 129 9.59 -27.76 30.77
N HIS A 130 9.45 -29.09 30.70
CA HIS A 130 8.18 -29.76 30.34
C HIS A 130 7.66 -29.49 28.91
N GLY A 131 8.54 -29.11 27.98
CA GLY A 131 8.26 -29.04 26.55
C GLY A 131 8.25 -27.65 25.96
N LEU A 132 7.77 -27.56 24.71
CA LEU A 132 7.63 -26.34 23.93
C LEU A 132 6.15 -26.16 23.58
N HIS A 133 5.65 -24.93 23.71
CA HIS A 133 4.29 -24.59 23.32
C HIS A 133 4.27 -23.33 22.46
N ALA A 134 3.38 -23.26 21.49
CA ALA A 134 3.19 -22.08 20.67
C ALA A 134 1.71 -21.85 20.39
N ALA A 135 1.23 -20.65 20.64
CA ALA A 135 -0.12 -20.22 20.35
C ALA A 135 -0.06 -19.00 19.43
N ALA A 136 -0.85 -18.95 18.36
CA ALA A 136 -0.86 -17.82 17.44
C ALA A 136 -2.23 -17.65 16.79
N GLU A 137 -2.74 -16.43 16.79
CA GLU A 137 -3.97 -16.09 16.09
C GLU A 137 -4.03 -14.59 15.78
N THR A 138 -4.90 -14.23 14.84
CA THR A 138 -5.23 -12.83 14.54
C THR A 138 -6.19 -12.30 15.60
N LEU A 139 -5.78 -11.24 16.28
CA LEU A 139 -6.55 -10.65 17.38
C LEU A 139 -7.83 -10.02 16.82
N GLY A 140 -9.00 -10.51 17.25
CA GLY A 140 -10.32 -10.07 16.77
C GLY A 140 -11.04 -11.02 15.80
N ALA A 141 -10.43 -12.15 15.41
CA ALA A 141 -11.07 -13.14 14.53
C ALA A 141 -12.23 -13.93 15.19
N GLY A 142 -12.34 -13.93 16.53
CA GLY A 142 -13.29 -14.79 17.25
C GLY A 142 -13.89 -14.24 18.56
N ALA A 143 -13.59 -12.99 18.98
CA ALA A 143 -14.02 -12.49 20.28
C ALA A 143 -14.64 -11.09 20.20
N GLY A 144 -15.70 -10.88 20.99
CA GLY A 144 -16.33 -9.56 21.21
C GLY A 144 -15.39 -8.57 21.91
N ASP A 145 -15.94 -7.48 22.46
CA ASP A 145 -15.16 -6.31 22.90
C ASP A 145 -14.10 -6.52 24.01
N SER A 146 -13.95 -7.72 24.60
CA SER A 146 -12.96 -8.01 25.65
C SER A 146 -11.65 -8.58 25.08
N VAL A 147 -10.54 -7.86 25.33
CA VAL A 147 -9.17 -8.27 25.03
C VAL A 147 -8.78 -9.56 25.77
N ARG A 148 -9.22 -9.72 27.03
CA ARG A 148 -8.86 -10.88 27.87
C ARG A 148 -9.44 -12.16 27.30
N PHE A 149 -10.70 -12.15 26.85
CA PHE A 149 -11.28 -13.34 26.21
C PHE A 149 -10.67 -13.61 24.85
N ALA A 150 -10.34 -12.57 24.07
CA ALA A 150 -9.63 -12.75 22.80
C ALA A 150 -8.32 -13.53 23.04
N LEU A 151 -7.49 -13.07 23.98
CA LEU A 151 -6.21 -13.71 24.33
C LEU A 151 -6.37 -15.13 24.90
N LEU A 152 -7.36 -15.35 25.77
CA LEU A 152 -7.64 -16.70 26.27
C LEU A 152 -8.12 -17.63 25.18
N GLY A 153 -8.92 -17.15 24.22
CA GLY A 153 -9.36 -17.93 23.07
C GLY A 153 -8.17 -18.53 22.31
N ILE A 154 -7.14 -17.72 22.05
CA ILE A 154 -5.89 -18.15 21.38
C ILE A 154 -5.21 -19.26 22.19
N ALA A 155 -5.08 -19.08 23.50
CA ALA A 155 -4.45 -20.07 24.38
C ALA A 155 -5.27 -21.36 24.46
N PHE A 156 -6.59 -21.27 24.64
CA PHE A 156 -7.50 -22.41 24.68
C PHE A 156 -7.42 -23.21 23.38
N LYS A 157 -7.51 -22.54 22.23
CA LYS A 157 -7.40 -23.17 20.92
C LYS A 157 -6.09 -23.93 20.76
N SER A 158 -4.97 -23.33 21.15
CA SER A 158 -3.65 -23.96 21.09
C SER A 158 -3.52 -25.20 21.99
N ALA A 159 -4.32 -25.30 23.05
CA ALA A 159 -4.41 -26.46 23.94
C ALA A 159 -5.55 -27.43 23.55
N GLU A 160 -6.08 -27.31 22.32
CA GLU A 160 -7.21 -28.07 21.81
C GLU A 160 -8.47 -27.93 22.68
N LEU A 161 -8.73 -26.75 23.25
CA LEU A 161 -9.96 -26.44 24.00
C LEU A 161 -10.89 -25.54 23.17
N PRO A 162 -12.19 -25.49 23.49
CA PRO A 162 -13.09 -24.52 22.87
C PRO A 162 -12.64 -23.07 23.13
N GLU A 163 -12.76 -22.18 22.14
CA GLU A 163 -12.35 -20.76 22.29
C GLU A 163 -13.23 -19.99 23.30
N SER A 164 -14.48 -20.43 23.49
CA SER A 164 -15.43 -19.81 24.41
C SER A 164 -15.04 -20.07 25.86
N PHE A 165 -14.84 -18.99 26.63
CA PHE A 165 -14.39 -19.05 28.02
C PHE A 165 -15.17 -20.04 28.91
N PRO A 166 -16.52 -20.04 28.96
CA PRO A 166 -17.24 -20.98 29.81
C PRO A 166 -17.09 -22.44 29.38
N GLN A 167 -17.01 -22.70 28.07
CA GLN A 167 -16.83 -24.04 27.52
C GLN A 167 -15.42 -24.57 27.80
N ALA A 168 -14.40 -23.71 27.68
CA ALA A 168 -13.02 -24.04 28.02
C ALA A 168 -12.89 -24.37 29.51
N ARG A 169 -13.47 -23.53 30.38
CA ARG A 169 -13.47 -23.77 31.84
C ARG A 169 -14.16 -25.08 32.21
N PHE A 170 -15.26 -25.42 31.54
CA PHE A 170 -15.92 -26.71 31.72
C PHE A 170 -15.01 -27.89 31.31
N CYS A 171 -14.37 -27.79 30.14
CA CYS A 171 -13.44 -28.83 29.69
C CYS A 171 -12.22 -28.98 30.61
N LEU A 172 -11.66 -27.86 31.09
CA LEU A 172 -10.56 -27.86 32.06
C LEU A 172 -10.97 -28.49 33.39
N TRP A 173 -12.17 -28.17 33.88
CA TRP A 173 -12.71 -28.79 35.09
C TRP A 173 -12.90 -30.30 34.90
N LEU A 174 -13.45 -30.74 33.77
CA LEU A 174 -13.56 -32.16 33.45
C LEU A 174 -12.20 -32.86 33.44
N LYS A 175 -11.19 -32.27 32.79
CA LYS A 175 -9.82 -32.82 32.74
C LYS A 175 -9.19 -32.88 34.13
N LYS A 176 -9.36 -31.85 34.95
CA LYS A 176 -8.82 -31.80 36.32
C LYS A 176 -9.40 -32.86 37.26
N ASN A 177 -10.60 -33.37 36.98
CA ASN A 177 -11.26 -34.40 37.78
C ASN A 177 -11.25 -35.78 37.09
N ASP A 178 -10.47 -35.96 36.02
CA ASP A 178 -10.41 -37.20 35.22
C ASP A 178 -11.78 -37.64 34.64
N LEU A 179 -12.69 -36.67 34.43
CA LEU A 179 -14.04 -36.89 33.90
C LEU A 179 -14.16 -36.64 32.39
N TYR A 180 -13.14 -36.06 31.76
CA TYR A 180 -13.22 -35.60 30.36
C TYR A 180 -13.50 -36.74 29.39
N ASP A 181 -12.65 -37.78 29.35
CA ASP A 181 -12.81 -38.89 28.41
C ASP A 181 -14.10 -39.69 28.65
N PRO A 182 -14.48 -40.04 29.91
CA PRO A 182 -15.75 -40.69 30.18
C PRO A 182 -16.97 -39.89 29.72
N VAL A 183 -16.98 -38.57 29.95
CA VAL A 183 -18.10 -37.70 29.55
C VAL A 183 -18.17 -37.56 28.03
N CYS A 184 -17.03 -37.41 27.34
CA CYS A 184 -16.99 -37.39 25.88
C CYS A 184 -17.56 -38.69 25.30
N ALA A 185 -17.09 -39.84 25.79
CA ALA A 185 -17.57 -41.16 25.35
C ALA A 185 -19.07 -41.35 25.59
N ALA A 186 -19.60 -40.89 26.73
CA ALA A 186 -21.03 -41.00 27.05
C ALA A 186 -21.93 -40.12 26.16
N VAL A 187 -21.42 -38.98 25.70
CA VAL A 187 -22.12 -38.12 24.71
C VAL A 187 -22.05 -38.72 23.31
N GLU A 188 -20.87 -39.20 22.90
CA GLU A 188 -20.65 -39.80 21.59
C GLU A 188 -21.39 -41.13 21.40
N ALA A 189 -21.55 -41.92 22.47
CA ALA A 189 -22.38 -43.13 22.46
C ALA A 189 -23.86 -42.86 22.12
N GLN A 190 -24.33 -41.62 22.29
CA GLN A 190 -25.68 -41.19 21.91
C GLN A 190 -25.74 -40.61 20.48
N GLY A 191 -24.66 -40.76 19.70
CA GLY A 191 -24.60 -40.39 18.29
C GLY A 191 -24.36 -38.91 18.01
N ARG A 192 -23.88 -38.14 19.00
CA ARG A 192 -23.52 -36.72 18.83
C ARG A 192 -22.07 -36.46 19.15
N ASP A 193 -21.46 -35.58 18.36
CA ASP A 193 -20.11 -35.07 18.61
C ASP A 193 -20.10 -34.15 19.85
N PHE A 194 -19.17 -34.40 20.78
CA PHE A 194 -19.08 -33.65 22.03
C PHE A 194 -18.80 -32.15 21.79
N ARG A 195 -17.93 -31.81 20.83
CA ARG A 195 -17.58 -30.41 20.51
C ARG A 195 -18.78 -29.62 20.00
N ARG A 196 -19.62 -30.23 19.18
CA ARG A 196 -20.86 -29.62 18.70
C ARG A 196 -21.87 -29.42 19.83
N GLU A 197 -22.01 -30.40 20.71
CA GLU A 197 -22.96 -30.34 21.83
C GLU A 197 -22.56 -29.28 22.89
N LEU A 198 -21.27 -28.98 23.03
CA LEU A 198 -20.78 -27.90 23.90
C LEU A 198 -21.33 -26.50 23.54
N ASN A 199 -21.76 -26.27 22.29
CA ASN A 199 -22.42 -25.03 21.91
C ASN A 199 -23.72 -24.79 22.69
N ASP A 200 -24.37 -25.88 23.10
CA ASP A 200 -25.61 -25.90 23.87
C ASP A 200 -25.38 -26.31 25.33
N LEU A 201 -24.18 -26.10 25.88
CA LEU A 201 -23.72 -26.54 27.22
C LEU A 201 -24.79 -26.42 28.32
N TYR A 202 -25.49 -25.28 28.39
CA TYR A 202 -26.45 -24.98 29.47
C TYR A 202 -27.85 -25.58 29.29
N VAL A 203 -28.16 -26.13 28.13
CA VAL A 203 -29.48 -26.68 27.79
C VAL A 203 -29.42 -28.12 27.33
N SER A 204 -28.23 -28.60 26.94
CA SER A 204 -27.97 -29.96 26.49
C SER A 204 -28.42 -31.00 27.52
N PRO A 205 -29.39 -31.87 27.19
CA PRO A 205 -29.70 -33.03 28.03
C PRO A 205 -28.60 -34.10 27.95
N LEU A 206 -27.84 -34.16 26.85
CA LEU A 206 -26.80 -35.17 26.65
C LEU A 206 -25.63 -34.96 27.62
N ILE A 207 -25.14 -33.72 27.73
CA ILE A 207 -24.05 -33.37 28.66
C ILE A 207 -24.51 -33.59 30.11
N ALA A 208 -25.73 -33.16 30.47
CA ALA A 208 -26.26 -33.35 31.81
C ALA A 208 -26.39 -34.84 32.19
N LYS A 209 -26.90 -35.68 31.28
CA LYS A 209 -26.99 -37.14 31.48
C LYS A 209 -25.63 -37.79 31.56
N ALA A 210 -24.69 -37.41 30.70
CA ALA A 210 -23.33 -37.92 30.71
C ALA A 210 -22.62 -37.61 32.04
N LEU A 211 -22.77 -36.38 32.55
CA LEU A 211 -22.22 -36.01 33.86
C LEU A 211 -22.82 -36.83 35.00
N LEU A 212 -24.14 -37.01 35.05
CA LEU A 212 -24.80 -37.82 36.09
C LEU A 212 -24.44 -39.30 36.01
N LEU A 213 -24.11 -39.79 34.82
CA LEU A 213 -23.67 -41.18 34.61
C LEU A 213 -22.25 -41.40 35.14
N VAL A 214 -21.35 -40.44 34.92
CA VAL A 214 -19.94 -40.54 35.31
C VAL A 214 -19.71 -40.12 36.76
N ASP A 215 -20.40 -39.07 37.22
CA ASP A 215 -20.40 -38.58 38.60
C ASP A 215 -21.84 -38.47 39.12
N SER A 216 -22.29 -39.54 39.78
CA SER A 216 -23.63 -39.62 40.37
C SER A 216 -23.84 -38.64 41.53
N ASN A 217 -22.78 -38.04 42.07
CA ASN A 217 -22.87 -37.08 43.17
C ASN A 217 -22.91 -35.62 42.68
N PHE A 218 -22.77 -35.37 41.37
CA PHE A 218 -22.76 -34.02 40.80
C PHE A 218 -24.09 -33.27 41.01
N ALA A 219 -25.22 -33.96 40.83
CA ALA A 219 -26.57 -33.42 41.07
C ALA A 219 -27.61 -34.56 41.22
N ALA A 220 -28.80 -34.27 41.77
CA ALA A 220 -29.82 -35.31 41.97
C ALA A 220 -30.60 -35.69 40.69
N ASN A 221 -30.66 -34.78 39.71
CA ASN A 221 -31.40 -34.98 38.46
C ASN A 221 -30.88 -34.03 37.35
N GLU A 222 -31.33 -34.24 36.11
CA GLU A 222 -30.90 -33.43 34.95
C GLU A 222 -31.18 -31.93 35.10
N LYS A 223 -32.27 -31.55 35.77
CA LYS A 223 -32.64 -30.14 35.96
C LYS A 223 -31.66 -29.45 36.90
N GLU A 224 -31.29 -30.11 37.98
CA GLU A 224 -30.26 -29.63 38.92
C GLU A 224 -28.88 -29.63 38.30
N ALA A 225 -28.52 -30.65 37.50
CA ALA A 225 -27.26 -30.68 36.77
C ALA A 225 -27.11 -29.48 35.82
N LYS A 226 -28.16 -29.14 35.06
CA LYS A 226 -28.17 -27.94 34.19
C LYS A 226 -28.09 -26.65 34.98
N ALA A 227 -28.72 -26.57 36.15
CA ALA A 227 -28.63 -25.40 37.03
C ALA A 227 -27.20 -25.24 37.60
N ALA A 228 -26.59 -26.34 38.04
CA ALA A 228 -25.21 -26.36 38.53
C ALA A 228 -24.21 -25.93 37.45
N LEU A 229 -24.35 -26.42 36.21
CA LEU A 229 -23.52 -26.01 35.07
C LEU A 229 -23.60 -24.50 34.80
N ARG A 230 -24.81 -23.92 34.84
CA ARG A 230 -25.00 -22.47 34.66
C ARG A 230 -24.39 -21.65 35.80
N ALA A 231 -24.49 -22.14 37.03
CA ALA A 231 -23.94 -21.47 38.20
C ALA A 231 -22.41 -21.55 38.26
N GLN A 232 -21.83 -22.70 37.90
CA GLN A 232 -20.39 -22.94 37.97
C GLN A 232 -19.61 -22.36 36.79
N PHE A 233 -20.22 -22.31 35.60
CA PHE A 233 -19.59 -21.79 34.38
C PHE A 233 -20.42 -20.65 33.79
N PRO A 234 -20.52 -19.48 34.46
CA PRO A 234 -21.29 -18.36 33.92
C PRO A 234 -20.67 -17.82 32.62
N LYS A 235 -21.44 -17.02 31.86
CA LYS A 235 -20.97 -16.28 30.67
C LYS A 235 -20.80 -14.79 30.99
N PRO A 236 -19.72 -14.39 31.70
CA PRO A 236 -19.49 -12.98 32.04
C PRO A 236 -19.18 -12.14 30.80
N LYS A 237 -19.35 -10.82 30.92
CA LYS A 237 -19.01 -9.85 29.86
C LYS A 237 -17.50 -9.58 29.77
N ASP A 238 -16.81 -9.65 30.91
CA ASP A 238 -15.35 -9.57 31.02
C ASP A 238 -14.92 -10.27 32.32
N ILE A 239 -13.62 -10.52 32.47
CA ILE A 239 -13.00 -11.09 33.68
C ILE A 239 -11.90 -10.16 34.21
N THR A 240 -11.51 -10.37 35.46
CA THR A 240 -10.35 -9.69 36.05
C THR A 240 -9.04 -10.20 35.47
N THR A 241 -7.96 -9.42 35.63
CA THR A 241 -6.61 -9.83 35.20
C THR A 241 -6.11 -11.06 35.96
N ASP A 242 -6.45 -11.21 37.24
CA ASP A 242 -6.10 -12.40 38.02
C ASP A 242 -6.83 -13.66 37.54
N GLU A 243 -8.14 -13.56 37.25
CA GLU A 243 -8.91 -14.66 36.65
C GLU A 243 -8.34 -15.05 35.27
N PHE A 244 -7.93 -14.06 34.47
CA PHE A 244 -7.27 -14.29 33.19
C PHE A 244 -5.97 -15.07 33.37
N VAL A 245 -5.07 -14.62 34.26
CA VAL A 245 -3.78 -15.25 34.50
C VAL A 245 -3.95 -16.68 35.02
N ASN A 246 -4.91 -16.90 35.93
CA ASN A 246 -5.23 -18.23 36.44
C ASN A 246 -5.78 -19.15 35.34
N ALA A 247 -6.69 -18.65 34.50
CA ALA A 247 -7.21 -19.44 33.38
C ALA A 247 -6.11 -19.79 32.36
N LEU A 248 -5.17 -18.87 32.12
CA LEU A 248 -4.02 -19.13 31.26
C LEU A 248 -3.08 -20.18 31.87
N GLN A 249 -2.83 -20.13 33.18
CA GLN A 249 -2.06 -21.15 33.90
C GLN A 249 -2.72 -22.53 33.81
N ASP A 250 -4.02 -22.61 34.09
CA ASP A 250 -4.80 -23.86 34.00
C ASP A 250 -4.74 -24.47 32.58
N THR A 251 -4.58 -23.62 31.56
CA THR A 251 -4.52 -24.02 30.15
C THR A 251 -3.12 -24.49 29.74
N LEU A 252 -2.08 -23.71 30.05
CA LEU A 252 -0.72 -23.96 29.61
C LEU A 252 0.02 -24.98 30.48
N ALA A 253 -0.34 -25.06 31.76
CA ALA A 253 0.36 -25.85 32.77
C ALA A 253 -0.62 -26.70 33.61
N PRO A 254 -1.45 -27.56 32.98
CA PRO A 254 -2.43 -28.36 33.71
C PRO A 254 -1.80 -29.31 34.75
N ASN A 255 -0.53 -29.67 34.55
CA ASN A 255 0.25 -30.56 35.43
C ASN A 255 1.27 -29.82 36.33
N GLY A 256 1.18 -28.49 36.41
CA GLY A 256 2.00 -27.65 37.31
C GLY A 256 2.98 -26.74 36.59
N ASP A 257 3.91 -27.29 35.82
CA ASP A 257 5.00 -26.52 35.20
C ASP A 257 4.64 -26.02 33.80
N THR A 258 4.92 -24.75 33.54
CA THR A 258 4.64 -24.10 32.26
C THR A 258 5.71 -24.46 31.22
N PRO A 259 5.33 -24.95 30.02
CA PRO A 259 6.28 -25.19 28.94
C PRO A 259 6.90 -23.88 28.46
N CYS A 260 8.05 -23.97 27.78
CA CYS A 260 8.63 -22.82 27.09
C CYS A 260 7.68 -22.37 25.98
N THR A 261 6.96 -21.27 26.24
CA THR A 261 5.76 -20.88 25.49
C THR A 261 5.98 -19.58 24.74
N VAL A 262 5.54 -19.53 23.48
CA VAL A 262 5.35 -18.28 22.74
C VAL A 262 3.87 -18.05 22.45
N ILE A 263 3.35 -16.86 22.78
CA ILE A 263 2.01 -16.41 22.40
C ILE A 263 2.15 -15.27 21.39
N ILE A 264 1.65 -15.51 20.18
CA ILE A 264 1.74 -14.60 19.05
C ILE A 264 0.38 -13.97 18.78
N LEU A 265 0.36 -12.65 18.82
CA LEU A 265 -0.80 -11.79 18.63
C LEU A 265 -0.62 -11.08 17.30
N ASP A 266 -1.31 -11.56 16.27
CA ASP A 266 -1.24 -10.96 14.94
C ASP A 266 -2.27 -9.81 14.80
N GLU A 267 -1.87 -8.73 14.12
CA GLU A 267 -2.66 -7.52 13.86
C GLU A 267 -3.18 -6.81 15.13
N VAL A 268 -2.35 -6.77 16.18
CA VAL A 268 -2.66 -6.10 17.46
C VAL A 268 -3.02 -4.64 17.27
N GLN A 269 -2.31 -3.93 16.38
CA GLN A 269 -2.61 -2.53 16.07
C GLN A 269 -4.01 -2.36 15.47
N GLN A 270 -4.41 -3.23 14.54
CA GLN A 270 -5.73 -3.17 13.90
C GLN A 270 -6.84 -3.44 14.92
N TYR A 271 -6.61 -4.37 15.86
CA TYR A 271 -7.55 -4.69 16.92
C TYR A 271 -7.72 -3.54 17.94
N ILE A 272 -6.62 -2.88 18.32
CA ILE A 272 -6.66 -1.71 19.20
C ILE A 272 -7.36 -0.53 18.48
N GLY A 273 -7.03 -0.30 17.21
CA GLY A 273 -7.51 0.86 16.46
C GLY A 273 -7.16 2.16 17.19
N GLU A 274 -8.16 3.02 17.41
CA GLU A 274 -8.04 4.28 18.17
C GLU A 274 -8.46 4.12 19.65
N ASP A 275 -8.80 2.90 20.10
CA ASP A 275 -9.30 2.65 21.45
C ASP A 275 -8.15 2.52 22.47
N THR A 276 -7.89 3.63 23.19
CA THR A 276 -6.89 3.64 24.26
C THR A 276 -7.21 2.69 25.42
N GLY A 277 -8.48 2.33 25.64
CA GLY A 277 -8.88 1.34 26.65
C GLY A 277 -8.38 -0.06 26.29
N ARG A 278 -8.52 -0.47 25.02
CA ARG A 278 -7.97 -1.75 24.55
C ARG A 278 -6.44 -1.80 24.70
N SER A 279 -5.75 -0.72 24.36
CA SER A 279 -4.28 -0.65 24.54
C SER A 279 -3.85 -0.85 26.00
N TYR A 280 -4.63 -0.30 26.94
CA TYR A 280 -4.37 -0.44 28.37
C TYR A 280 -4.55 -1.89 28.84
N VAL A 281 -5.62 -2.56 28.41
CA VAL A 281 -5.86 -3.96 28.78
C VAL A 281 -4.77 -4.89 28.22
N VAL A 282 -4.31 -4.68 26.97
CA VAL A 282 -3.18 -5.44 26.40
C VAL A 282 -1.93 -5.25 27.26
N GLN A 283 -1.61 -4.01 27.63
CA GLN A 283 -0.46 -3.69 28.48
C GLN A 283 -0.54 -4.41 29.84
N GLU A 284 -1.71 -4.32 30.49
CA GLU A 284 -1.96 -4.91 31.81
C GLU A 284 -1.82 -6.43 31.80
N VAL A 285 -2.40 -7.09 30.78
CA VAL A 285 -2.33 -8.54 30.62
C VAL A 285 -0.91 -9.02 30.35
N VAL A 286 -0.19 -8.38 29.43
CA VAL A 286 1.19 -8.74 29.12
C VAL A 286 2.08 -8.57 30.35
N GLU A 287 1.88 -7.51 31.14
CA GLU A 287 2.59 -7.31 32.40
C GLU A 287 2.29 -8.41 33.42
N ALA A 288 1.01 -8.69 33.67
CA ALA A 288 0.60 -9.69 34.65
C ALA A 288 1.12 -11.08 34.29
N CYS A 289 1.09 -11.44 33.01
CA CYS A 289 1.67 -12.67 32.51
C CYS A 289 3.20 -12.70 32.63
N SER A 290 3.90 -11.62 32.30
CA SER A 290 5.36 -11.57 32.40
C SER A 290 5.82 -11.80 33.84
N LYS A 291 5.08 -11.29 34.84
CA LYS A 291 5.36 -11.52 36.26
C LYS A 291 4.99 -12.93 36.73
N ARG A 292 3.89 -13.50 36.25
CA ARG A 292 3.41 -14.82 36.68
C ARG A 292 4.23 -15.96 36.08
N PHE A 293 4.50 -15.89 34.78
CA PHE A 293 5.15 -16.95 34.01
C PHE A 293 6.65 -16.73 33.84
N GLY A 294 7.17 -15.54 34.20
CA GLY A 294 8.59 -15.22 34.20
C GLY A 294 9.24 -15.45 32.84
N ASP A 295 10.38 -16.13 32.86
CA ASP A 295 11.19 -16.51 31.70
C ASP A 295 10.57 -17.59 30.79
N ARG A 296 9.41 -18.16 31.16
CA ARG A 296 8.78 -19.24 30.39
C ARG A 296 7.91 -18.75 29.25
N LEU A 297 7.39 -17.53 29.31
CA LEU A 297 6.38 -17.03 28.39
C LEU A 297 6.85 -15.79 27.62
N LEU A 298 6.93 -15.92 26.29
CA LEU A 298 7.21 -14.82 25.37
C LEU A 298 5.92 -14.36 24.69
N PHE A 299 5.64 -13.06 24.74
CA PHE A 299 4.64 -12.45 23.86
C PHE A 299 5.29 -11.87 22.61
N LEU A 300 4.64 -12.08 21.45
CA LEU A 300 4.96 -11.38 20.21
C LEU A 300 3.71 -10.68 19.68
N GLY A 301 3.78 -9.38 19.45
CA GLY A 301 2.73 -8.59 18.80
C GLY A 301 3.16 -8.13 17.41
N THR A 302 2.22 -8.05 16.47
CA THR A 302 2.46 -7.44 15.14
C THR A 302 1.64 -6.17 14.94
N GLY A 303 2.20 -5.21 14.21
CA GLY A 303 1.52 -3.97 13.83
C GLY A 303 2.09 -3.32 12.58
N GLN A 304 1.36 -2.38 11.99
CA GLN A 304 1.80 -1.67 10.79
C GLN A 304 2.90 -0.65 11.10
N THR A 305 2.79 0.06 12.21
CA THR A 305 3.76 1.07 12.62
C THR A 305 4.62 0.58 13.77
N ALA A 306 5.80 1.18 13.93
CA ALA A 306 6.54 1.08 15.17
C ALA A 306 5.66 1.58 16.34
N LEU A 307 5.95 1.11 17.55
CA LEU A 307 5.18 1.48 18.74
C LEU A 307 5.17 2.99 19.04
N SER A 308 6.12 3.76 18.49
CA SER A 308 6.16 5.22 18.58
C SER A 308 5.17 5.94 17.67
N GLY A 309 4.56 5.24 16.71
CA GLY A 309 3.77 5.84 15.63
C GLY A 309 2.42 6.41 16.05
N THR A 310 1.79 5.90 17.12
CA THR A 310 0.51 6.41 17.61
C THR A 310 0.48 6.51 19.14
N PRO A 311 -0.30 7.44 19.73
CA PRO A 311 -0.42 7.56 21.19
C PRO A 311 -0.97 6.28 21.86
N ALA A 312 -1.84 5.54 21.18
CA ALA A 312 -2.37 4.27 21.69
C ALA A 312 -1.29 3.19 21.79
N LEU A 313 -0.38 3.11 20.81
CA LEU A 313 0.71 2.12 20.82
C LEU A 313 1.89 2.51 21.71
N GLN A 314 2.13 3.80 21.93
CA GLN A 314 3.24 4.28 22.78
C GLN A 314 3.18 3.69 24.19
N ARG A 315 1.98 3.39 24.70
CA ARG A 315 1.78 2.76 26.01
C ARG A 315 2.35 1.34 26.09
N LEU A 316 2.37 0.62 24.97
CA LEU A 316 2.90 -0.73 24.89
C LEU A 316 4.44 -0.77 24.87
N GLN A 317 5.14 0.35 24.60
CA GLN A 317 6.61 0.41 24.53
C GLN A 317 7.30 -0.07 25.82
N GLY A 318 6.68 0.18 26.97
CA GLY A 318 7.23 -0.25 28.26
C GLY A 318 7.16 -1.76 28.51
N ARG A 319 6.43 -2.51 27.70
CA ARG A 319 6.28 -3.98 27.79
C ARG A 319 6.88 -4.69 26.58
N PHE A 320 6.72 -4.11 25.41
CA PHE A 320 7.28 -4.59 24.15
C PHE A 320 8.61 -3.89 23.83
N THR A 321 9.68 -4.32 24.49
CA THR A 321 11.01 -3.68 24.35
C THR A 321 11.84 -4.27 23.21
N VAL A 322 11.50 -5.48 22.74
CA VAL A 322 12.19 -6.15 21.63
C VAL A 322 11.55 -5.74 20.31
N ASN A 323 12.09 -4.72 19.65
CA ASN A 323 11.52 -4.17 18.42
C ASN A 323 12.15 -4.79 17.16
N VAL A 324 11.33 -5.25 16.23
CA VAL A 324 11.75 -5.78 14.91
C VAL A 324 11.01 -5.00 13.84
N GLU A 325 11.74 -4.33 12.95
CA GLU A 325 11.16 -3.53 11.88
C GLU A 325 11.46 -4.17 10.53
N LEU A 326 10.42 -4.54 9.79
CA LEU A 326 10.52 -5.13 8.45
C LEU A 326 10.42 -4.05 7.38
N SER A 327 11.36 -4.06 6.43
CA SER A 327 11.51 -3.04 5.38
C SER A 327 11.06 -3.54 4.00
N ASP A 328 10.93 -2.62 3.03
CA ASP A 328 10.64 -2.98 1.63
C ASP A 328 11.72 -3.85 1.00
N THR A 329 12.98 -3.72 1.44
CA THR A 329 14.15 -4.40 0.85
C THR A 329 14.06 -5.93 0.99
N ASP A 330 13.42 -6.42 2.06
CA ASP A 330 13.31 -7.85 2.33
C ASP A 330 12.35 -8.53 1.37
N VAL A 331 11.31 -7.81 0.95
CA VAL A 331 10.33 -8.23 -0.06
C VAL A 331 11.01 -8.58 -1.37
N GLU A 332 11.88 -7.69 -1.84
CA GLU A 332 12.60 -7.88 -3.09
C GLU A 332 13.50 -9.11 -3.02
N THR A 333 14.18 -9.29 -1.89
CA THR A 333 15.07 -10.43 -1.67
C THR A 333 14.28 -11.75 -1.69
N VAL A 334 13.11 -11.78 -1.05
CA VAL A 334 12.19 -12.93 -1.09
C VAL A 334 11.71 -13.21 -2.51
N ILE A 335 11.27 -12.19 -3.26
CA ILE A 335 10.85 -12.33 -4.66
C ILE A 335 11.98 -12.93 -5.51
N ARG A 336 13.21 -12.40 -5.38
CA ARG A 336 14.38 -12.88 -6.13
C ARG A 336 14.72 -14.34 -5.82
N ARG A 337 14.67 -14.73 -4.54
CA ARG A 337 15.05 -16.07 -4.08
C ARG A 337 13.98 -17.13 -4.26
N VAL A 338 12.71 -16.78 -4.10
CA VAL A 338 11.61 -17.75 -4.15
C VAL A 338 11.06 -17.90 -5.56
N VAL A 339 10.87 -16.76 -6.25
CA VAL A 339 10.12 -16.70 -7.51
C VAL A 339 11.06 -16.53 -8.70
N LEU A 340 12.04 -15.63 -8.62
CA LEU A 340 12.95 -15.33 -9.73
C LEU A 340 14.25 -16.13 -9.70
N ALA A 341 14.42 -17.09 -8.79
CA ALA A 341 15.68 -17.82 -8.66
C ALA A 341 16.07 -18.51 -9.98
N LYS A 342 17.29 -18.24 -10.43
CA LYS A 342 17.83 -18.74 -11.69
C LYS A 342 18.63 -20.02 -11.46
N ARG A 343 18.63 -20.91 -12.45
CA ARG A 343 19.52 -22.08 -12.47
C ARG A 343 20.96 -21.62 -12.63
N PRO A 344 21.92 -22.11 -11.81
CA PRO A 344 23.32 -21.70 -11.91
C PRO A 344 23.92 -21.91 -13.31
N ASP A 345 23.52 -22.97 -14.03
CA ASP A 345 23.99 -23.27 -15.39
C ASP A 345 23.39 -22.37 -16.49
N ARG A 346 22.39 -21.54 -16.17
CA ARG A 346 21.65 -20.69 -17.13
C ARG A 346 21.80 -19.20 -16.88
N VAL A 347 22.49 -18.80 -15.82
CA VAL A 347 22.75 -17.39 -15.49
C VAL A 347 23.45 -16.66 -16.65
N ASN A 348 24.44 -17.30 -17.28
CA ASN A 348 25.20 -16.71 -18.39
C ASN A 348 24.35 -16.48 -19.64
N ASP A 349 23.32 -17.30 -19.87
CA ASP A 349 22.43 -17.13 -21.01
C ASP A 349 21.58 -15.86 -20.85
N VAL A 350 21.06 -15.63 -19.64
CA VAL A 350 20.30 -14.41 -19.27
C VAL A 350 21.21 -13.19 -19.36
N LYS A 351 22.42 -13.28 -18.79
CA LYS A 351 23.42 -12.21 -18.85
C LYS A 351 23.72 -11.79 -20.28
N SER A 352 23.97 -12.75 -21.17
CA SER A 352 24.30 -12.48 -22.58
C SER A 352 23.14 -11.79 -23.31
N ALA A 353 21.90 -12.22 -23.07
CA ALA A 353 20.72 -11.59 -23.66
C ALA A 353 20.52 -10.14 -23.18
N LEU A 354 20.78 -9.87 -21.90
CA LEU A 354 20.66 -8.52 -21.33
C LEU A 354 21.79 -7.60 -21.81
N GLU A 355 23.03 -8.08 -21.84
CA GLU A 355 24.19 -7.31 -22.34
C GLU A 355 24.04 -6.94 -23.82
N ALA A 356 23.52 -7.86 -24.65
CA ALA A 356 23.23 -7.60 -26.06
C ALA A 356 22.21 -6.47 -26.27
N ASN A 357 21.34 -6.23 -25.29
CA ASN A 357 20.27 -5.23 -25.34
C ASN A 357 20.44 -4.09 -24.32
N ALA A 358 21.65 -3.91 -23.76
CA ALA A 358 21.92 -2.91 -22.73
C ALA A 358 21.54 -1.49 -23.17
N GLY A 359 21.74 -1.15 -24.45
CA GLY A 359 21.37 0.16 -24.99
C GLY A 359 19.87 0.46 -25.00
N GLU A 360 19.02 -0.57 -25.12
CA GLU A 360 17.56 -0.41 -24.98
C GLU A 360 17.18 -0.27 -23.50
N LEU A 361 17.77 -1.07 -22.62
CA LEU A 361 17.53 -1.01 -21.17
C LEU A 361 17.93 0.34 -20.56
N ASP A 362 19.11 0.86 -20.91
CA ASP A 362 19.66 2.14 -20.41
C ASP A 362 18.83 3.36 -20.86
N ARG A 363 18.00 3.19 -21.89
CA ARG A 363 17.14 4.26 -22.42
C ARG A 363 15.83 4.40 -21.63
N HIS A 364 15.31 3.31 -21.07
CA HIS A 364 13.96 3.29 -20.50
C HIS A 364 13.78 4.37 -19.45
N LEU A 365 12.81 5.27 -19.65
CA LEU A 365 12.41 6.30 -18.67
C LEU A 365 13.56 7.19 -18.18
N ARG A 366 14.55 7.42 -19.04
CA ARG A 366 15.70 8.29 -18.73
C ARG A 366 15.23 9.69 -18.32
N GLY A 367 15.77 10.19 -17.21
CA GLY A 367 15.40 11.50 -16.65
C GLY A 367 14.34 11.45 -15.55
N THR A 368 13.76 10.27 -15.28
CA THR A 368 12.85 10.04 -14.14
C THR A 368 13.60 9.46 -12.93
N LYS A 369 13.02 9.55 -11.72
CA LYS A 369 13.59 8.93 -10.51
C LYS A 369 13.61 7.40 -10.55
N ILE A 370 12.86 6.77 -11.45
CA ILE A 370 12.74 5.31 -11.58
C ILE A 370 13.55 4.71 -12.74
N GLY A 371 14.11 5.55 -13.60
CA GLY A 371 14.98 5.10 -14.70
C GLY A 371 16.21 4.31 -14.23
N PRO A 372 16.99 3.74 -15.16
CA PRO A 372 18.16 2.91 -14.88
C PRO A 372 19.16 3.58 -13.95
N ARG A 373 19.68 2.82 -12.98
CA ARG A 373 20.68 3.26 -12.00
C ARG A 373 21.93 2.37 -12.06
N HIS A 374 23.04 2.87 -11.53
CA HIS A 374 24.29 2.10 -11.49
C HIS A 374 24.14 0.82 -10.65
N GLU A 375 23.43 0.92 -9.52
CA GLU A 375 23.12 -0.20 -8.62
C GLU A 375 22.30 -1.32 -9.30
N ASP A 376 21.53 -1.01 -10.35
CA ASP A 376 20.71 -2.01 -11.05
C ASP A 376 21.56 -3.10 -11.70
N LYS A 377 22.82 -2.81 -12.04
CA LYS A 377 23.71 -3.76 -12.71
C LYS A 377 23.96 -5.02 -11.88
N SER A 378 23.98 -4.92 -10.55
CA SER A 378 24.21 -6.08 -9.67
C SER A 378 22.97 -6.99 -9.57
N ILE A 379 21.77 -6.43 -9.77
CA ILE A 379 20.49 -7.14 -9.60
C ILE A 379 19.76 -7.44 -10.92
N LEU A 380 20.25 -6.94 -12.06
CA LEU A 380 19.57 -7.02 -13.35
C LEU A 380 19.24 -8.45 -13.79
N ILE A 381 20.16 -9.40 -13.53
CA ILE A 381 19.96 -10.82 -13.85
C ILE A 381 18.94 -11.46 -12.90
N GLU A 382 18.96 -11.07 -11.62
CA GLU A 382 18.06 -11.58 -10.60
C GLU A 382 16.62 -11.09 -10.83
N ASP A 383 16.46 -9.83 -11.26
CA ASP A 383 15.17 -9.20 -11.56
C ASP A 383 14.61 -9.58 -12.94
N TYR A 384 15.36 -10.26 -13.81
CA TYR A 384 14.84 -10.73 -15.10
C TYR A 384 13.70 -11.75 -14.90
N PRO A 385 12.56 -11.70 -15.62
CA PRO A 385 12.21 -10.82 -16.75
C PRO A 385 11.45 -9.53 -16.34
N LEU A 386 11.33 -9.24 -15.05
CA LEU A 386 10.61 -8.05 -14.56
C LEU A 386 11.38 -6.76 -14.86
N LEU A 387 12.70 -6.75 -14.68
CA LEU A 387 13.59 -5.58 -14.76
C LEU A 387 13.42 -4.58 -13.59
N PRO A 388 14.52 -4.00 -13.07
CA PRO A 388 14.47 -3.05 -11.95
C PRO A 388 13.57 -1.82 -12.19
N VAL A 389 13.58 -1.28 -13.41
CA VAL A 389 12.75 -0.11 -13.78
C VAL A 389 11.26 -0.41 -13.68
N ARG A 390 10.81 -1.59 -14.15
CA ARG A 390 9.39 -1.98 -14.06
C ARG A 390 8.97 -2.26 -12.63
N ARG A 391 9.83 -2.90 -11.85
CA ARG A 391 9.59 -3.16 -10.44
C ARG A 391 9.37 -1.85 -9.67
N ARG A 392 10.27 -0.86 -9.83
CA ARG A 392 10.10 0.48 -9.24
C ARG A 392 8.83 1.18 -9.72
N PHE A 393 8.49 1.04 -11.01
CA PHE A 393 7.21 1.55 -11.52
C PHE A 393 6.02 0.91 -10.80
N TRP A 394 6.00 -0.41 -10.63
CA TRP A 394 4.94 -1.12 -9.93
C TRP A 394 4.80 -0.70 -8.47
N GLU A 395 5.91 -0.56 -7.75
CA GLU A 395 5.92 -0.09 -6.36
C GLU A 395 5.28 1.29 -6.22
N HIS A 396 5.65 2.23 -7.10
CA HIS A 396 5.08 3.58 -7.07
C HIS A 396 3.60 3.61 -7.42
N ILE A 397 3.16 2.82 -8.40
CA ILE A 397 1.74 2.71 -8.76
C ILE A 397 0.94 2.10 -7.62
N LEU A 398 1.38 0.97 -7.07
CA LEU A 398 0.67 0.27 -5.99
C LEU A 398 0.51 1.16 -4.76
N ARG A 399 1.55 1.94 -4.40
CA ARG A 399 1.46 2.93 -3.32
C ARG A 399 0.50 4.07 -3.65
N ALA A 400 0.48 4.53 -4.89
CA ALA A 400 -0.35 5.67 -5.29
C ALA A 400 -1.87 5.33 -5.33
N VAL A 401 -2.22 4.09 -5.68
CA VAL A 401 -3.61 3.65 -5.77
C VAL A 401 -4.19 3.14 -4.44
N ASP A 402 -3.35 2.80 -3.46
CA ASP A 402 -3.75 2.27 -2.16
C ASP A 402 -3.69 3.35 -1.06
N ARG A 403 -4.51 4.39 -1.20
CA ARG A 403 -4.52 5.54 -0.26
C ARG A 403 -5.07 5.21 1.13
N ALA A 404 -5.85 4.13 1.27
CA ALA A 404 -6.47 3.71 2.53
C ALA A 404 -5.63 2.68 3.31
N GLY A 405 -4.54 2.16 2.73
CA GLY A 405 -3.73 1.09 3.33
C GLY A 405 -4.51 -0.22 3.54
N THR A 406 -5.63 -0.39 2.84
CA THR A 406 -6.57 -1.50 3.00
C THR A 406 -6.28 -2.67 2.06
N ALA A 407 -5.40 -2.51 1.07
CA ALA A 407 -5.07 -3.55 0.08
C ALA A 407 -3.67 -4.16 0.31
N GLY A 408 -3.58 -5.49 0.29
CA GLY A 408 -2.35 -6.27 0.56
C GLY A 408 -1.27 -6.03 -0.47
N GLN A 409 -0.47 -4.97 -0.33
CA GLN A 409 0.50 -4.55 -1.34
C GLN A 409 1.52 -5.65 -1.66
N LEU A 410 2.05 -6.39 -0.68
CA LEU A 410 2.96 -7.51 -0.97
C LEU A 410 2.29 -8.80 -1.43
N ARG A 411 1.12 -9.11 -0.86
CA ARG A 411 0.27 -10.24 -1.30
C ARG A 411 -0.04 -10.09 -2.80
N THR A 412 -0.25 -8.84 -3.20
CA THR A 412 -0.46 -8.43 -4.58
C THR A 412 0.86 -8.50 -5.34
N GLN A 413 1.98 -7.97 -4.83
CA GLN A 413 3.27 -8.01 -5.54
C GLN A 413 3.82 -9.43 -5.78
N LEU A 414 3.89 -10.31 -4.79
CA LEU A 414 4.38 -11.69 -4.98
C LEU A 414 3.49 -12.45 -5.98
N ARG A 415 2.16 -12.31 -5.87
CA ARG A 415 1.20 -12.89 -6.82
C ARG A 415 1.39 -12.31 -8.22
N ILE A 416 1.45 -10.99 -8.36
CA ILE A 416 1.64 -10.31 -9.66
C ILE A 416 2.96 -10.74 -10.28
N VAL A 417 4.07 -10.76 -9.54
CA VAL A 417 5.37 -11.20 -10.08
C VAL A 417 5.29 -12.66 -10.50
N TYR A 418 4.62 -13.51 -9.71
CA TYR A 418 4.40 -14.90 -10.04
C TYR A 418 3.59 -15.09 -11.34
N ASP A 419 2.48 -14.36 -11.49
CA ASP A 419 1.65 -14.40 -12.69
C ASP A 419 2.40 -13.82 -13.91
N ALA A 420 3.21 -12.79 -13.70
CA ALA A 420 4.06 -12.19 -14.73
C ALA A 420 5.12 -13.16 -15.28
N ILE A 421 5.80 -13.91 -14.40
CA ILE A 421 6.76 -14.92 -14.86
C ILE A 421 6.06 -16.09 -15.55
N ARG A 422 4.84 -16.43 -15.14
CA ARG A 422 4.04 -17.48 -15.77
C ARG A 422 3.59 -17.07 -17.17
N ARG A 423 3.18 -15.81 -17.35
CA ARG A 423 2.84 -15.22 -18.66
C ARG A 423 4.02 -15.25 -19.62
N THR A 424 5.23 -14.93 -19.15
CA THR A 424 6.43 -14.88 -19.98
C THR A 424 7.16 -16.22 -20.10
N ALA A 425 6.78 -17.26 -19.34
CA ALA A 425 7.47 -18.55 -19.28
C ALA A 425 7.58 -19.28 -20.64
N GLY A 426 6.62 -19.07 -21.54
CA GLY A 426 6.61 -19.68 -22.87
C GLY A 426 7.49 -18.97 -23.91
N GLN A 427 7.89 -17.73 -23.63
CA GLN A 427 8.58 -16.82 -24.56
C GLN A 427 10.10 -17.08 -24.61
N PRO A 428 10.81 -16.67 -25.68
CA PRO A 428 12.26 -16.79 -25.75
C PRO A 428 12.96 -15.93 -24.69
N VAL A 429 14.19 -16.33 -24.32
CA VAL A 429 15.04 -15.47 -23.48
C VAL A 429 15.39 -14.19 -24.25
N GLY A 430 15.22 -13.04 -23.59
CA GLY A 430 15.12 -11.71 -24.22
C GLY A 430 13.72 -11.11 -24.10
N SER A 431 12.70 -11.91 -23.79
CA SER A 431 11.35 -11.42 -23.53
C SER A 431 11.13 -11.03 -22.06
N VAL A 432 10.65 -9.81 -21.84
CA VAL A 432 10.45 -9.16 -20.54
C VAL A 432 8.96 -8.90 -20.25
N VAL A 433 8.65 -8.57 -19.01
CA VAL A 433 7.27 -8.24 -18.59
C VAL A 433 6.97 -6.77 -18.95
N PRO A 434 5.93 -6.49 -19.75
CA PRO A 434 5.56 -5.13 -20.03
C PRO A 434 4.82 -4.53 -18.83
N ALA A 435 4.90 -3.22 -18.65
CA ALA A 435 4.45 -2.59 -17.42
C ALA A 435 2.92 -2.56 -17.25
N ASP A 436 2.18 -2.63 -18.36
CA ASP A 436 0.71 -2.62 -18.41
C ASP A 436 0.10 -3.89 -17.81
N PHE A 437 0.89 -4.97 -17.72
CA PHE A 437 0.53 -6.18 -17.00
C PHE A 437 -0.02 -5.89 -15.60
N LEU A 438 0.54 -4.88 -14.92
CA LEU A 438 0.08 -4.47 -13.60
C LEU A 438 -1.40 -4.06 -13.60
N PHE A 439 -1.86 -3.33 -14.62
CA PHE A 439 -3.25 -2.87 -14.71
C PHE A 439 -4.20 -4.06 -14.77
N GLU A 440 -3.90 -5.05 -15.61
CA GLU A 440 -4.71 -6.28 -15.74
C GLU A 440 -4.91 -6.92 -14.35
N GLU A 441 -3.84 -7.06 -13.57
CA GLU A 441 -3.85 -7.73 -12.28
C GLU A 441 -4.57 -6.98 -11.15
N ILE A 442 -4.62 -5.64 -11.22
CA ILE A 442 -5.21 -4.81 -10.15
C ILE A 442 -6.55 -4.18 -10.52
N SER A 443 -6.95 -4.20 -11.80
CA SER A 443 -8.17 -3.56 -12.33
C SER A 443 -9.43 -3.90 -11.52
N ALA A 444 -9.63 -5.17 -11.18
CA ALA A 444 -10.77 -5.61 -10.37
C ALA A 444 -10.79 -4.97 -8.97
N ASN A 445 -9.63 -4.87 -8.32
CA ASN A 445 -9.51 -4.23 -7.02
C ASN A 445 -9.73 -2.71 -7.13
N LEU A 446 -9.24 -2.09 -8.20
CA LEU A 446 -9.43 -0.67 -8.45
C LEU A 446 -10.91 -0.32 -8.71
N LEU A 447 -11.65 -1.22 -9.38
CA LEU A 447 -13.11 -1.08 -9.56
C LEU A 447 -13.85 -1.18 -8.22
N GLN A 448 -13.46 -2.14 -7.37
CA GLN A 448 -14.08 -2.32 -6.06
C GLN A 448 -13.80 -1.16 -5.11
N SER A 449 -12.58 -0.60 -5.15
CA SER A 449 -12.21 0.55 -4.32
C SER A 449 -12.71 1.89 -4.85
N GLY A 450 -13.26 1.92 -6.08
CA GLY A 450 -13.71 3.14 -6.75
C GLY A 450 -12.58 4.01 -7.31
N VAL A 451 -11.32 3.55 -7.26
CA VAL A 451 -10.17 4.27 -7.86
C VAL A 451 -10.22 4.22 -9.39
N LEU A 452 -10.75 3.13 -9.95
CA LEU A 452 -11.06 2.96 -11.36
C LEU A 452 -12.58 2.96 -11.51
N LEU A 453 -13.12 3.94 -12.23
CA LEU A 453 -14.54 3.98 -12.54
C LEU A 453 -14.91 2.92 -13.58
N ARG A 454 -16.15 2.44 -13.52
CA ARG A 454 -16.65 1.43 -14.45
C ARG A 454 -16.61 1.92 -15.89
N GLU A 455 -17.01 3.17 -16.13
CA GLU A 455 -17.01 3.78 -17.46
C GLU A 455 -15.60 3.93 -18.02
N ALA A 456 -14.64 4.33 -17.17
CA ALA A 456 -13.24 4.41 -17.56
C ALA A 456 -12.68 3.03 -17.93
N ASN A 457 -13.01 2.00 -17.14
CA ASN A 457 -12.61 0.63 -17.44
C ASN A 457 -13.24 0.11 -18.75
N GLU A 458 -14.52 0.36 -18.98
CA GLU A 458 -15.21 0.00 -20.23
C GLU A 458 -14.60 0.74 -21.44
N SER A 459 -14.21 2.01 -21.29
CA SER A 459 -13.51 2.77 -22.33
C SER A 459 -12.12 2.20 -22.65
N ILE A 460 -11.34 1.80 -21.63
CA ILE A 460 -10.02 1.16 -21.80
C ILE A 460 -10.17 -0.18 -22.50
N LEU A 461 -11.04 -1.07 -22.00
CA LEU A 461 -11.21 -2.42 -22.54
C LEU A 461 -11.87 -2.41 -23.93
N GLY A 462 -12.78 -1.46 -24.18
CA GLY A 462 -13.47 -1.31 -25.46
C GLY A 462 -12.59 -0.93 -26.64
N GLN A 463 -11.35 -0.46 -26.40
CA GLN A 463 -10.38 -0.23 -27.48
C GLN A 463 -9.87 -1.53 -28.11
N ASP A 464 -9.92 -2.65 -27.39
CA ASP A 464 -9.53 -3.94 -27.93
C ASP A 464 -10.61 -4.49 -28.87
N ASN A 465 -10.46 -4.17 -30.15
CA ASN A 465 -11.30 -4.71 -31.23
C ASN A 465 -10.76 -6.03 -31.81
N GLY A 466 -9.81 -6.70 -31.14
CA GLY A 466 -9.20 -7.96 -31.58
C GLY A 466 -8.03 -7.81 -32.56
N THR A 467 -7.76 -6.61 -33.08
CA THR A 467 -6.59 -6.32 -33.93
C THR A 467 -5.33 -6.07 -33.09
N SER A 468 -4.14 -6.06 -33.72
CA SER A 468 -2.89 -5.67 -33.03
C SER A 468 -2.98 -4.25 -32.47
N ASP A 469 -3.50 -3.34 -33.27
CA ASP A 469 -3.53 -1.91 -32.97
C ASP A 469 -4.60 -1.60 -31.92
N GLY A 470 -5.76 -2.27 -31.98
CA GLY A 470 -6.79 -2.19 -30.94
C GLY A 470 -6.29 -2.69 -29.59
N ARG A 471 -5.61 -3.84 -29.55
CA ARG A 471 -4.94 -4.33 -28.33
C ARG A 471 -3.93 -3.32 -27.80
N LEU A 472 -3.09 -2.77 -28.67
CA LEU A 472 -2.08 -1.77 -28.28
C LEU A 472 -2.74 -0.49 -27.75
N LYS A 473 -3.85 -0.03 -28.34
CA LYS A 473 -4.64 1.11 -27.86
C LYS A 473 -5.19 0.87 -26.46
N SER A 474 -5.76 -0.30 -26.19
CA SER A 474 -6.27 -0.66 -24.85
C SER A 474 -5.14 -0.62 -23.80
N ARG A 475 -3.98 -1.19 -24.13
CA ARG A 475 -2.79 -1.19 -23.26
C ARG A 475 -2.24 0.22 -23.01
N LEU A 476 -2.24 1.08 -24.04
CA LEU A 476 -1.85 2.50 -23.90
C LEU A 476 -2.79 3.22 -22.93
N CYS A 477 -4.11 3.06 -23.08
CA CYS A 477 -5.11 3.65 -22.19
C CYS A 477 -4.93 3.18 -20.73
N ALA A 478 -4.66 1.89 -20.52
CA ALA A 478 -4.36 1.33 -19.20
C ALA A 478 -3.12 1.97 -18.55
N LEU A 479 -2.02 2.13 -19.30
CA LEU A 479 -0.81 2.78 -18.77
C LEU A 479 -1.00 4.27 -18.52
N VAL A 480 -1.71 4.97 -19.40
CA VAL A 480 -2.05 6.39 -19.20
C VAL A 480 -2.82 6.56 -17.88
N PHE A 481 -3.81 5.70 -17.63
CA PHE A 481 -4.54 5.69 -16.38
C PHE A 481 -3.63 5.48 -15.16
N LEU A 482 -2.77 4.45 -15.20
CA LEU A 482 -1.86 4.16 -14.08
C LEU A 482 -0.91 5.33 -13.81
N ILE A 483 -0.23 5.84 -14.85
CA ILE A 483 0.73 6.94 -14.70
C ILE A 483 0.06 8.20 -14.12
N ARG A 484 -1.19 8.47 -14.49
CA ARG A 484 -1.97 9.60 -13.96
C ARG A 484 -2.25 9.51 -12.46
N LYS A 485 -2.19 8.33 -11.84
CA LYS A 485 -2.37 8.18 -10.40
C LYS A 485 -1.14 8.57 -9.58
N LEU A 486 0.03 8.73 -10.21
CA LEU A 486 1.26 9.09 -9.52
C LEU A 486 1.21 10.52 -8.95
N PRO A 487 1.78 10.76 -7.76
CA PRO A 487 1.76 12.07 -7.13
C PRO A 487 2.54 13.12 -7.95
N ARG A 488 2.00 14.34 -7.99
CA ARG A 488 2.59 15.50 -8.71
C ARG A 488 3.19 16.56 -7.77
N GLU A 489 3.06 16.38 -6.47
CA GLU A 489 3.49 17.35 -5.46
C GLU A 489 5.02 17.45 -5.38
N ALA A 490 5.51 18.67 -5.16
CA ALA A 490 6.94 18.93 -4.99
C ALA A 490 7.51 18.11 -3.82
N GLY A 491 8.59 17.36 -4.08
CA GLY A 491 9.22 16.46 -3.11
C GLY A 491 8.94 14.98 -3.39
N VAL A 492 7.69 14.62 -3.72
CA VAL A 492 7.28 13.23 -3.98
C VAL A 492 7.21 12.90 -5.48
N ASP A 493 7.08 13.90 -6.36
CA ASP A 493 7.06 13.70 -7.81
C ASP A 493 8.31 12.95 -8.32
N ILE A 494 8.07 11.90 -9.11
CA ILE A 494 9.10 11.03 -9.68
C ILE A 494 9.50 11.43 -11.10
N GLY A 495 8.85 12.43 -11.69
CA GLY A 495 9.11 12.93 -13.04
C GLY A 495 8.55 12.05 -14.16
N LEU A 496 7.83 10.97 -13.86
CA LEU A 496 7.21 10.12 -14.87
C LEU A 496 5.93 10.75 -15.41
N ARG A 497 5.87 10.94 -16.72
CA ARG A 497 4.72 11.51 -17.44
C ARG A 497 4.15 10.51 -18.44
N ALA A 498 2.85 10.59 -18.69
CA ALA A 498 2.16 9.74 -19.66
C ALA A 498 2.44 10.27 -21.08
N ALA A 499 3.70 10.23 -21.50
CA ALA A 499 4.16 10.71 -22.80
C ALA A 499 4.46 9.53 -23.74
N ALA A 500 4.40 9.75 -25.05
CA ALA A 500 4.56 8.69 -26.05
C ALA A 500 5.85 7.86 -25.88
N GLY A 501 6.98 8.53 -25.57
CA GLY A 501 8.25 7.85 -25.31
C GLY A 501 8.24 6.96 -24.06
N ALA A 502 7.68 7.46 -22.96
CA ALA A 502 7.56 6.70 -21.72
C ALA A 502 6.62 5.49 -21.86
N LEU A 503 5.51 5.67 -22.58
CA LEU A 503 4.58 4.59 -22.89
C LEU A 503 5.25 3.51 -23.77
N ALA A 504 6.02 3.92 -24.77
CA ALA A 504 6.79 2.99 -25.60
C ALA A 504 7.81 2.20 -24.78
N ASP A 505 8.57 2.88 -23.94
CA ASP A 505 9.56 2.25 -23.06
C ASP A 505 8.91 1.21 -22.14
N LEU A 506 7.73 1.52 -21.57
CA LEU A 506 7.01 0.65 -20.63
C LEU A 506 6.34 -0.57 -21.29
N LEU A 507 6.00 -0.50 -22.58
CA LEU A 507 5.30 -1.56 -23.32
C LEU A 507 6.22 -2.59 -24.01
N VAL A 508 7.53 -2.39 -23.99
CA VAL A 508 8.50 -3.34 -24.56
C VAL A 508 8.32 -4.73 -23.93
N GLU A 509 8.12 -5.75 -24.77
CA GLU A 509 8.07 -7.17 -24.39
C GLU A 509 9.26 -7.95 -24.95
N ASP A 510 9.66 -7.71 -26.20
CA ASP A 510 10.87 -8.26 -26.83
C ASP A 510 11.94 -7.16 -26.90
N LEU A 511 12.99 -7.31 -26.10
CA LEU A 511 14.09 -6.32 -26.00
C LEU A 511 14.81 -6.07 -27.33
N VAL A 512 14.73 -6.99 -28.29
CA VAL A 512 15.41 -6.89 -29.58
C VAL A 512 14.56 -6.13 -30.60
N LYS A 513 13.24 -6.38 -30.61
CA LYS A 513 12.36 -5.97 -31.73
C LYS A 513 11.45 -4.79 -31.42
N ASP A 514 10.95 -4.71 -30.20
CA ASP A 514 9.79 -3.86 -29.91
C ASP A 514 10.14 -2.39 -29.80
N GLY A 515 11.28 -2.05 -29.21
CA GLY A 515 11.65 -0.67 -28.89
C GLY A 515 11.52 0.30 -30.08
N PRO A 516 12.17 0.04 -31.23
CA PRO A 516 12.05 0.89 -32.42
C PRO A 516 10.64 0.88 -33.04
N ALA A 517 9.98 -0.29 -33.08
CA ALA A 517 8.65 -0.43 -33.69
C ALA A 517 7.58 0.34 -32.90
N LEU A 518 7.56 0.17 -31.58
CA LEU A 518 6.63 0.85 -30.67
C LEU A 518 6.79 2.36 -30.74
N ARG A 519 8.02 2.89 -30.75
CA ARG A 519 8.28 4.33 -30.85
C ARG A 519 7.80 4.95 -32.17
N GLY A 520 7.74 4.16 -33.25
CA GLY A 520 7.18 4.60 -34.53
C GLY A 520 5.65 4.51 -34.61
N GLN A 521 5.04 3.52 -33.95
CA GLN A 521 3.60 3.25 -34.02
C GLN A 521 2.78 4.03 -32.99
N ILE A 522 3.25 4.11 -31.74
CA ILE A 522 2.52 4.68 -30.61
C ILE A 522 2.07 6.13 -30.84
N PRO A 523 2.91 7.05 -31.37
CA PRO A 523 2.47 8.42 -31.62
C PRO A 523 1.21 8.51 -32.51
N LYS A 524 1.14 7.68 -33.56
CA LYS A 524 -0.02 7.63 -34.47
C LYS A 524 -1.27 7.11 -33.76
N LEU A 525 -1.13 6.03 -32.99
CA LEU A 525 -2.26 5.46 -32.24
C LEU A 525 -2.78 6.40 -31.16
N LEU A 526 -1.90 7.17 -30.51
CA LEU A 526 -2.29 8.19 -29.55
C LEU A 526 -3.05 9.34 -30.21
N GLU A 527 -2.64 9.79 -31.40
CA GLU A 527 -3.40 10.78 -32.18
C GLU A 527 -4.79 10.27 -32.55
N GLU A 528 -4.91 9.00 -32.95
CA GLU A 528 -6.21 8.37 -33.23
C GLU A 528 -7.09 8.28 -31.97
N LEU A 529 -6.52 7.93 -30.82
CA LEU A 529 -7.24 7.87 -29.54
C LEU A 529 -7.71 9.26 -29.07
N VAL A 530 -6.93 10.30 -29.35
CA VAL A 530 -7.32 11.69 -29.10
C VAL A 530 -8.43 12.13 -30.06
N ALA A 531 -8.31 11.80 -31.35
CA ALA A 531 -9.35 12.11 -32.33
C ALA A 531 -10.68 11.39 -32.02
N ALA A 532 -10.61 10.17 -31.47
CA ALA A 532 -11.77 9.39 -31.05
C ALA A 532 -12.37 9.84 -29.71
N GLY A 533 -11.75 10.81 -29.01
CA GLY A 533 -12.23 11.28 -27.70
C GLY A 533 -12.08 10.25 -26.57
N THR A 534 -11.18 9.26 -26.74
CA THR A 534 -10.84 8.32 -25.66
C THR A 534 -9.74 8.91 -24.76
N LEU A 535 -8.77 9.58 -25.38
CA LEU A 535 -7.71 10.30 -24.71
C LEU A 535 -7.84 11.80 -24.96
N MET A 536 -7.28 12.59 -24.06
CA MET A 536 -7.01 14.01 -24.27
C MET A 536 -5.52 14.27 -24.12
N LYS A 537 -5.01 15.24 -24.87
CA LYS A 537 -3.61 15.67 -24.81
C LYS A 537 -3.51 16.98 -24.03
N LEU A 538 -2.75 16.94 -22.94
CA LEU A 538 -2.42 18.08 -22.06
C LEU A 538 -0.92 18.31 -22.21
N ASP A 539 -0.53 19.35 -22.95
CA ASP A 539 0.85 19.58 -23.40
C ASP A 539 1.47 18.35 -24.08
N ASP A 540 2.49 17.74 -23.48
CA ASP A 540 3.17 16.53 -23.98
C ASP A 540 2.68 15.24 -23.27
N GLU A 541 1.60 15.33 -22.50
CA GLU A 541 1.04 14.22 -21.74
C GLU A 541 -0.37 13.83 -22.21
N TYR A 542 -0.69 12.56 -22.03
CA TYR A 542 -2.02 12.02 -22.31
C TYR A 542 -2.80 11.79 -21.01
N SER A 543 -4.12 11.93 -21.06
CA SER A 543 -5.06 11.56 -20.00
C SER A 543 -6.28 10.86 -20.58
N LEU A 544 -6.95 10.03 -19.78
CA LEU A 544 -8.26 9.50 -20.17
C LEU A 544 -9.30 10.61 -20.16
N GLN A 545 -10.12 10.64 -21.19
CA GLN A 545 -11.22 11.59 -21.25
C GLN A 545 -12.41 11.02 -20.45
N THR A 546 -12.66 11.57 -19.27
CA THR A 546 -13.86 11.27 -18.48
C THR A 546 -15.00 12.21 -18.85
N ARG A 547 -16.24 11.85 -18.51
CA ARG A 547 -17.41 12.72 -18.75
C ARG A 547 -17.23 14.10 -18.09
N GLU A 548 -16.75 14.13 -16.86
CA GLU A 548 -16.46 15.38 -16.15
C GLU A 548 -15.37 16.17 -16.91
N SER A 549 -14.28 15.53 -17.31
CA SER A 549 -13.23 16.20 -18.08
C SER A 549 -13.74 16.75 -19.42
N SER A 550 -14.59 16.02 -20.15
CA SER A 550 -15.23 16.50 -21.38
C SER A 550 -16.14 17.70 -21.13
N GLU A 551 -16.90 17.72 -20.05
CA GLU A 551 -17.78 18.85 -19.70
C GLU A 551 -16.99 20.09 -19.32
N TRP A 552 -15.84 19.93 -18.65
CA TRP A 552 -14.92 21.02 -18.36
C TRP A 552 -14.27 21.53 -19.66
N GLU A 553 -13.73 20.65 -20.50
CA GLU A 553 -13.10 21.05 -21.76
C GLU A 553 -14.09 21.71 -22.75
N ALA A 554 -15.33 21.22 -22.81
CA ALA A 554 -16.39 21.83 -23.60
C ALA A 554 -16.71 23.25 -23.12
N GLU A 555 -16.77 23.45 -21.80
CA GLU A 555 -16.99 24.77 -21.20
C GLU A 555 -15.84 25.73 -21.52
N PHE A 556 -14.60 25.27 -21.42
CA PHE A 556 -13.42 26.05 -21.80
C PHE A 556 -13.44 26.44 -23.28
N ARG A 557 -13.69 25.48 -24.18
CA ARG A 557 -13.75 25.74 -25.63
C ARG A 557 -14.88 26.70 -25.98
N ASN A 558 -16.04 26.57 -25.33
CA ASN A 558 -17.18 27.47 -25.50
C ASN A 558 -16.80 28.91 -25.09
N ARG A 559 -16.21 29.08 -23.90
CA ARG A 559 -15.76 30.40 -23.42
C ARG A 559 -14.65 31.00 -24.27
N GLN A 560 -13.69 30.18 -24.70
CA GLN A 560 -12.63 30.61 -25.61
C GLN A 560 -13.21 31.11 -26.92
N THR A 561 -14.14 30.36 -27.51
CA THR A 561 -14.80 30.73 -28.77
C THR A 561 -15.63 32.01 -28.61
N ASN A 562 -16.40 32.13 -27.53
CA ASN A 562 -17.19 33.33 -27.25
C ASN A 562 -16.32 34.57 -27.04
N LEU A 563 -15.18 34.43 -26.37
CA LEU A 563 -14.26 35.54 -26.12
C LEU A 563 -13.51 35.95 -27.40
N VAL A 564 -13.07 35.00 -28.22
CA VAL A 564 -12.46 35.30 -29.53
C VAL A 564 -13.44 36.02 -30.47
N ASN A 565 -14.72 35.66 -30.40
CA ASN A 565 -15.79 36.26 -31.20
C ASN A 565 -16.33 37.60 -30.64
N ASP A 566 -15.80 38.10 -29.51
CA ASP A 566 -16.17 39.39 -28.91
C ASP A 566 -14.96 40.36 -28.89
N PRO A 567 -14.79 41.16 -29.95
CA PRO A 567 -13.67 42.10 -30.06
C PRO A 567 -13.63 43.17 -28.96
N ALA A 568 -14.79 43.59 -28.46
CA ALA A 568 -14.89 44.63 -27.44
C ALA A 568 -14.39 44.10 -26.09
N ARG A 569 -14.81 42.90 -25.71
CA ARG A 569 -14.35 42.23 -24.49
C ARG A 569 -12.86 41.88 -24.56
N MET A 570 -12.37 41.45 -25.72
CA MET A 570 -10.93 41.23 -25.93
C MET A 570 -10.10 42.51 -25.79
N SER A 571 -10.57 43.63 -26.35
CA SER A 571 -9.91 44.92 -26.21
C SER A 571 -9.86 45.38 -24.75
N SER A 572 -10.93 45.16 -23.99
CA SER A 572 -10.99 45.48 -22.55
C SER A 572 -10.02 44.64 -21.72
N LYS A 573 -9.98 43.32 -21.94
CA LYS A 573 -9.02 42.40 -21.28
C LYS A 573 -7.58 42.78 -21.58
N TRP A 574 -7.30 43.14 -22.83
CA TRP A 574 -5.98 43.58 -23.24
C TRP A 574 -5.56 44.89 -22.55
N ALA A 575 -6.45 45.89 -22.50
CA ALA A 575 -6.20 47.15 -21.79
C ALA A 575 -5.94 46.93 -20.29
N GLN A 576 -6.69 46.01 -19.66
CA GLN A 576 -6.49 45.63 -18.26
C GLN A 576 -5.10 45.01 -18.02
N LEU A 577 -4.71 44.01 -18.83
CA LEU A 577 -3.42 43.32 -18.70
C LEU A 577 -2.23 44.22 -18.99
N LEU A 578 -2.37 45.13 -19.96
CA LEU A 578 -1.37 46.14 -20.23
C LEU A 578 -1.24 47.10 -19.03
N GLY A 579 -2.37 47.59 -18.52
CA GLY A 579 -2.41 48.48 -17.37
C GLY A 579 -1.69 47.89 -16.15
N SER A 580 -1.99 46.64 -15.80
CA SER A 580 -1.33 45.95 -14.68
C SER A 580 0.18 45.77 -14.93
N SER A 581 0.57 45.31 -16.13
CA SER A 581 1.98 45.09 -16.46
C SER A 581 2.81 46.38 -16.42
N VAL A 582 2.23 47.49 -16.89
CA VAL A 582 2.88 48.81 -16.85
C VAL A 582 2.97 49.34 -15.42
N GLN A 583 1.92 49.14 -14.61
CA GLN A 583 1.93 49.51 -13.20
C GLN A 583 2.99 48.75 -12.40
N ASP A 584 3.15 47.44 -12.64
CA ASP A 584 4.18 46.62 -12.00
C ASP A 584 5.60 47.04 -12.41
N ALA A 585 5.81 47.31 -13.70
CA ALA A 585 7.09 47.77 -14.21
C ALA A 585 7.50 49.14 -13.63
N ILE A 586 6.54 50.05 -13.47
CA ILE A 586 6.79 51.42 -13.01
C ILE A 586 6.77 51.55 -11.48
N GLY A 587 6.04 50.69 -10.76
CA GLY A 587 5.87 50.77 -9.31
C GLY A 587 7.17 50.71 -8.50
N SER A 588 8.24 50.18 -9.09
CA SER A 588 9.59 50.13 -8.48
C SER A 588 10.46 51.37 -8.75
N VAL A 589 10.03 52.25 -9.66
CA VAL A 589 10.82 53.40 -10.13
C VAL A 589 10.66 54.58 -9.17
N LYS A 590 11.75 54.98 -8.51
CA LYS A 590 11.81 56.17 -7.66
C LYS A 590 12.42 57.33 -8.44
N LEU A 591 11.61 58.35 -8.75
CA LEU A 591 12.10 59.58 -9.38
C LEU A 591 12.32 60.65 -8.31
N LEU A 592 13.58 61.07 -8.17
CA LEU A 592 13.98 62.21 -7.35
C LEU A 592 14.27 63.38 -8.28
N HIS A 593 13.60 64.52 -8.05
CA HIS A 593 13.67 65.67 -8.94
C HIS A 593 14.30 66.89 -8.27
N GLY A 594 15.08 67.65 -9.04
CA GLY A 594 15.72 68.90 -8.61
C GLY A 594 16.88 68.73 -7.61
N LYS A 595 17.50 69.85 -7.23
CA LYS A 595 18.65 69.87 -6.29
C LYS A 595 18.27 69.40 -4.87
N CYS A 596 17.00 69.53 -4.49
CA CYS A 596 16.47 69.10 -3.19
C CYS A 596 16.10 67.61 -3.13
N LYS A 597 16.28 66.85 -4.23
CA LYS A 597 15.92 65.42 -4.33
C LYS A 597 14.48 65.12 -3.90
N GLU A 598 13.54 65.92 -4.37
CA GLU A 598 12.14 65.75 -3.98
C GLU A 598 11.53 64.54 -4.71
N PRO A 599 10.89 63.58 -4.01
CA PRO A 599 10.26 62.44 -4.67
C PRO A 599 9.05 62.90 -5.48
N ARG A 600 9.00 62.50 -6.75
CA ARG A 600 7.88 62.75 -7.66
C ARG A 600 7.23 61.43 -8.05
N LYS A 601 5.90 61.39 -7.94
CA LYS A 601 5.11 60.23 -8.35
C LYS A 601 4.78 60.33 -9.83
N LEU A 602 4.89 59.21 -10.54
CA LEU A 602 4.39 59.07 -11.91
C LEU A 602 2.89 58.80 -11.88
N ALA A 603 2.11 59.66 -12.52
CA ALA A 603 0.67 59.48 -12.70
C ALA A 603 0.42 58.81 -14.05
N LEU A 604 -0.04 57.56 -14.05
CA LEU A 604 -0.25 56.79 -15.27
C LEU A 604 -1.64 57.10 -15.85
N HIS A 605 -1.69 57.57 -17.09
CA HIS A 605 -2.91 57.87 -17.82
C HIS A 605 -2.98 57.01 -19.07
N PHE A 606 -4.03 56.19 -19.18
CA PHE A 606 -4.31 55.32 -20.32
C PHE A 606 -5.47 55.88 -21.14
N GLY A 607 -5.36 55.79 -22.47
CA GLY A 607 -6.46 56.14 -23.37
C GLY A 607 -6.13 57.29 -24.32
N ALA A 608 -7.13 57.68 -25.12
CA ALA A 608 -6.98 58.66 -26.20
C ALA A 608 -7.01 60.12 -25.73
N GLU A 609 -7.43 60.38 -24.49
CA GLU A 609 -7.50 61.73 -23.93
C GLU A 609 -6.22 62.11 -23.20
N PRO A 610 -5.75 63.37 -23.33
CA PRO A 610 -4.55 63.83 -22.65
C PRO A 610 -4.76 63.98 -21.14
N PRO A 611 -3.71 63.78 -20.33
CA PRO A 611 -3.79 63.98 -18.88
C PRO A 611 -4.05 65.45 -18.54
N GLN A 612 -4.95 65.70 -17.59
CA GLN A 612 -5.17 67.04 -17.03
C GLN A 612 -4.08 67.35 -16.00
N GLY A 613 -3.47 68.53 -16.09
CA GLY A 613 -2.25 68.88 -15.35
C GLY A 613 -2.41 68.78 -13.83
N THR A 614 -1.49 68.07 -13.18
CA THR A 614 -1.38 67.96 -11.72
C THR A 614 -0.11 68.66 -11.22
N THR A 615 -0.24 69.50 -10.20
CA THR A 615 0.82 70.43 -9.75
C THR A 615 1.99 69.74 -9.00
N HIS A 616 1.88 68.44 -8.72
CA HIS A 616 2.84 67.69 -7.89
C HIS A 616 3.17 66.27 -8.39
N GLU A 617 2.63 65.85 -9.54
CA GLU A 617 2.90 64.54 -10.15
C GLU A 617 3.45 64.72 -11.57
N ILE A 618 4.14 63.71 -12.09
CA ILE A 618 4.63 63.68 -13.47
C ILE A 618 3.63 62.83 -14.28
N PRO A 619 2.80 63.43 -15.15
CA PRO A 619 1.85 62.68 -15.95
C PRO A 619 2.56 61.85 -17.02
N VAL A 620 2.22 60.57 -17.09
CA VAL A 620 2.68 59.62 -18.11
C VAL A 620 1.48 59.22 -18.94
N TRP A 621 1.43 59.68 -20.19
CA TRP A 621 0.36 59.37 -21.12
C TRP A 621 0.73 58.17 -21.98
N ILE A 622 0.09 57.04 -21.68
CA ILE A 622 0.35 55.74 -22.29
C ILE A 622 -0.73 55.44 -23.32
N ARG A 623 -0.29 55.23 -24.56
CA ARG A 623 -1.11 54.83 -25.70
C ARG A 623 -0.52 53.60 -26.36
N ASP A 624 -1.34 52.88 -27.09
CA ASP A 624 -0.95 51.61 -27.68
C ASP A 624 -1.41 51.44 -29.12
N GLY A 625 -0.78 50.49 -29.82
CA GLY A 625 -1.06 50.20 -31.23
C GLY A 625 -2.39 49.47 -31.51
N TRP A 626 -3.24 49.23 -30.51
CA TRP A 626 -4.61 48.74 -30.70
C TRP A 626 -5.63 49.87 -30.68
N GLY A 627 -5.38 50.95 -29.91
CA GLY A 627 -6.25 52.11 -29.79
C GLY A 627 -5.75 53.41 -30.46
N ALA A 628 -4.47 53.52 -30.79
CA ALA A 628 -3.87 54.74 -31.34
C ALA A 628 -2.80 54.46 -32.41
N ASP A 629 -2.67 55.38 -33.38
CA ASP A 629 -1.62 55.34 -34.40
C ASP A 629 -0.33 55.99 -33.88
N GLU A 630 0.82 55.32 -34.09
CA GLU A 630 2.15 55.80 -33.65
C GLU A 630 2.47 57.21 -34.15
N LYS A 631 2.07 57.54 -35.38
CA LYS A 631 2.32 58.86 -35.97
C LYS A 631 1.56 59.95 -35.23
N ASN A 632 0.33 59.67 -34.79
CA ASN A 632 -0.47 60.62 -34.01
C ASN A 632 0.13 60.83 -32.63
N VAL A 633 0.63 59.77 -31.97
CA VAL A 633 1.29 59.90 -30.67
C VAL A 633 2.54 60.78 -30.76
N ILE A 634 3.34 60.60 -31.82
CA ILE A 634 4.54 61.41 -32.08
C ILE A 634 4.15 62.86 -32.41
N ALA A 635 3.09 63.05 -33.20
CA ALA A 635 2.59 64.38 -33.54
C ALA A 635 2.14 65.16 -32.29
N ASP A 636 1.39 64.53 -31.39
CA ASP A 636 0.94 65.14 -30.14
C ASP A 636 2.12 65.49 -29.21
N ALA A 637 3.13 64.61 -29.13
CA ALA A 637 4.33 64.87 -28.35
C ALA A 637 5.11 66.07 -28.88
N ARG A 638 5.18 66.23 -30.21
CA ARG A 638 5.81 67.41 -30.85
C ARG A 638 4.99 68.68 -30.64
N ALA A 639 3.66 68.58 -30.71
CA ALA A 639 2.76 69.70 -30.50
C ALA A 639 2.77 70.23 -29.05
N ALA A 640 2.98 69.34 -28.07
CA ALA A 640 3.11 69.71 -26.66
C ALA A 640 4.36 70.57 -26.36
N GLY A 641 5.39 70.48 -27.20
CA GLY A 641 6.60 71.29 -27.09
C GLY A 641 7.54 70.89 -25.93
N PRO A 642 8.73 71.51 -25.85
CA PRO A 642 9.77 71.15 -24.87
C PRO A 642 9.43 71.55 -23.43
N ASP A 643 8.48 72.45 -23.23
CA ASP A 643 8.06 72.93 -21.91
C ASP A 643 6.96 72.06 -21.27
N SER A 644 6.48 71.02 -21.98
CA SER A 644 5.49 70.08 -21.46
C SER A 644 6.10 69.14 -20.42
N SER A 645 5.39 68.95 -19.31
CA SER A 645 5.75 68.00 -18.26
C SER A 645 5.25 66.56 -18.52
N VAL A 646 4.55 66.33 -19.64
CA VAL A 646 3.93 65.03 -19.96
C VAL A 646 4.93 64.09 -20.62
N ILE A 647 5.06 62.87 -20.07
CA ILE A 647 5.83 61.79 -20.69
C ILE A 647 4.90 61.02 -21.62
N HIS A 648 5.20 61.00 -22.91
CA HIS A 648 4.45 60.22 -23.91
C HIS A 648 5.06 58.82 -24.06
N VAL A 649 4.24 57.79 -23.89
CA VAL A 649 4.63 56.38 -24.04
C VAL A 649 3.76 55.71 -25.10
N PHE A 650 4.39 55.06 -26.08
CA PHE A 650 3.69 54.27 -27.10
C PHE A 650 4.07 52.79 -27.02
N VAL A 651 3.07 51.93 -26.81
CA VAL A 651 3.23 50.47 -26.80
C VAL A 651 2.88 49.91 -28.17
N ARG A 652 3.89 49.49 -28.93
CA ARG A 652 3.72 48.97 -30.29
C ARG A 652 2.92 47.67 -30.31
N LYS A 653 2.07 47.52 -31.32
CA LYS A 653 1.37 46.27 -31.63
C LYS A 653 2.37 45.23 -32.14
N SER A 654 2.70 44.23 -31.32
CA SER A 654 3.59 43.12 -31.69
C SER A 654 2.92 41.77 -31.40
N ARG A 655 3.12 40.79 -32.29
CA ARG A 655 2.59 39.41 -32.18
C ARG A 655 1.09 39.34 -31.82
N ALA A 656 0.26 40.21 -32.41
CA ALA A 656 -1.14 40.39 -32.02
C ALA A 656 -1.95 39.08 -32.01
N ASP A 657 -1.80 38.23 -33.03
CA ASP A 657 -2.57 36.97 -33.14
C ASP A 657 -2.11 35.91 -32.14
N ALA A 658 -0.84 35.90 -31.76
CA ALA A 658 -0.33 35.00 -30.74
C ALA A 658 -0.77 35.47 -29.35
N LEU A 659 -0.71 36.79 -29.10
CA LEU A 659 -1.15 37.39 -27.85
C LEU A 659 -2.67 37.22 -27.64
N ALA A 660 -3.46 37.42 -28.70
CA ALA A 660 -4.91 37.21 -28.66
C ALA A 660 -5.26 35.75 -28.31
N ARG A 661 -4.56 34.77 -28.91
CA ARG A 661 -4.76 33.34 -28.60
C ARG A 661 -4.44 33.02 -27.14
N VAL A 662 -3.34 33.54 -26.61
CA VAL A 662 -2.92 33.29 -25.22
C VAL A 662 -3.86 33.98 -24.23
N ILE A 663 -4.25 35.23 -24.47
CA ILE A 663 -5.21 35.96 -23.61
C ILE A 663 -6.57 35.27 -23.61
N ALA A 664 -7.02 34.80 -24.77
CA ALA A 664 -8.27 34.08 -24.90
C ALA A 664 -8.24 32.75 -24.14
N ALA A 665 -7.15 31.98 -24.28
CA ALA A 665 -6.97 30.72 -23.56
C ALA A 665 -6.90 30.95 -22.04
N GLN A 666 -6.06 31.86 -21.56
CA GLN A 666 -5.90 32.15 -20.14
C GLN A 666 -7.20 32.65 -19.50
N SER A 667 -7.90 33.56 -20.18
CA SER A 667 -9.18 34.10 -19.70
C SER A 667 -10.27 33.04 -19.69
N ALA A 668 -10.36 32.21 -20.74
CA ALA A 668 -11.31 31.11 -20.79
C ALA A 668 -11.05 30.07 -19.71
N ALA A 669 -9.79 29.72 -19.43
CA ALA A 669 -9.42 28.81 -18.35
C ALA A 669 -9.85 29.37 -16.98
N LYS A 670 -9.50 30.62 -16.68
CA LYS A 670 -9.89 31.27 -15.42
C LYS A 670 -11.41 31.34 -15.23
N GLU A 671 -12.14 31.73 -16.27
CA GLU A 671 -13.61 31.80 -16.20
C GLU A 671 -14.26 30.42 -16.10
N SER A 672 -13.66 29.38 -16.69
CA SER A 672 -14.14 27.99 -16.55
C SER A 672 -13.92 27.46 -15.14
N LEU A 673 -12.75 27.74 -14.55
CA LEU A 673 -12.41 27.41 -13.15
C LEU A 673 -13.38 28.08 -12.16
N GLU A 674 -13.65 29.38 -12.36
CA GLU A 674 -14.60 30.13 -11.52
C GLU A 674 -16.03 29.61 -11.66
N TYR A 675 -16.47 29.26 -12.88
CA TYR A 675 -17.83 28.76 -13.13
C TYR A 675 -18.07 27.37 -12.56
N LYS A 676 -17.11 26.44 -12.73
CA LYS A 676 -17.24 25.06 -12.26
C LYS A 676 -16.95 24.91 -10.76
N GLY A 677 -16.21 25.85 -10.14
CA GLY A 677 -15.96 25.88 -8.71
C GLY A 677 -14.96 24.83 -8.21
N VAL A 678 -15.06 24.45 -6.93
CA VAL A 678 -14.25 23.37 -6.33
C VAL A 678 -15.05 22.06 -6.46
N PRO A 679 -14.64 21.14 -7.35
CA PRO A 679 -15.31 19.85 -7.49
C PRO A 679 -15.06 18.97 -6.26
N SER A 680 -16.05 18.16 -5.90
CA SER A 680 -15.96 17.16 -4.82
C SER A 680 -15.56 15.77 -5.32
N THR A 681 -15.67 15.52 -6.62
CA THR A 681 -15.30 14.25 -7.26
C THR A 681 -13.81 14.23 -7.60
N PRO A 682 -13.12 13.07 -7.48
CA PRO A 682 -11.72 12.94 -7.87
C PRO A 682 -11.45 13.34 -9.33
N GLU A 683 -12.35 13.01 -10.24
CA GLU A 683 -12.27 13.30 -11.67
C GLU A 683 -12.44 14.80 -11.94
N GLY A 684 -13.33 15.47 -11.21
CA GLY A 684 -13.48 16.91 -11.26
C GLY A 684 -12.23 17.61 -10.73
N ILE A 685 -11.64 17.12 -9.64
CA ILE A 685 -10.37 17.65 -9.09
C ILE A 685 -9.26 17.50 -10.14
N GLU A 686 -9.19 16.36 -10.83
CA GLU A 686 -8.22 16.13 -11.91
C GLU A 686 -8.46 17.04 -13.12
N ALA A 687 -9.71 17.21 -13.56
CA ALA A 687 -10.08 18.11 -14.67
C ALA A 687 -9.75 19.58 -14.33
N ARG A 688 -9.97 19.97 -13.08
CA ARG A 688 -9.61 21.28 -12.55
C ARG A 688 -8.09 21.49 -12.55
N GLN A 689 -7.33 20.54 -12.03
CA GLN A 689 -5.86 20.61 -12.02
C GLN A 689 -5.29 20.73 -13.44
N GLY A 690 -5.85 19.99 -14.39
CA GLY A 690 -5.46 20.09 -15.81
C GLY A 690 -5.77 21.44 -16.47
N MET A 691 -6.66 22.26 -15.89
CA MET A 691 -6.92 23.63 -16.34
C MET A 691 -6.11 24.69 -15.58
N GLU A 692 -5.60 24.37 -14.40
CA GLU A 692 -4.75 25.26 -13.60
C GLU A 692 -3.29 25.28 -14.10
N THR A 693 -2.83 24.18 -14.70
CA THR A 693 -1.57 24.06 -15.44
C THR A 693 -1.70 24.64 -16.84
#